data_AF-A0A7V8V5J7-F1
#
_entry.id   AF-A0A7V8V5J7-F1
#
_cell.length_a   1.000
_cell.length_b   1.000
_cell.length_c   1.000
_cell.angle_alpha   90.00
_cell.angle_beta   90.00
_cell.angle_gamma   90.00
#
_symmetry.space_group_name_H-M   'P 1'
#
loop_
_entity.id
_entity.type
_entity.pdbx_description
1 polymer ?
#
loop_
_entity_poly.entity_id
_entity_poly.type
_entity_poly.pdbx_seq_one_letter_code
_entity_poly.pdbx_strand_id
1 'polypeptide(L)'
;MRRFSMVLSVLLLTASMAWAAEQKEDKKKDPPKVSLHGEVVDAIGQPVADAKVTCLTYLPNGKSEATTDADGKFTLNVYEGQLQYLPLLVDDSAGDRMGVHKPEYKNPPKPGDSVKISLEPSRTVTLQVTDASGKPSPETKVGGMAMNFIAYDATTNEQGETTLRWPISYPPDRLFAFKEDIGFDYRVVSTRRDAAHVAPWFDEPIITLQLAPSQTIRLRLIDRDGQPIPGIQAYNWLLRKPGEPDSFNLGMTQEFYRSTSNKDGVVSFPGTPTWNEHPFILWPSSPDHIHLRITYDTEQHADGPMEVVLDKYETISGQVVDVGGKPVAGIKVVGYGSGGTTDRLSGSCQTDDEGKLEMKVPPNAVYALVATDDKKRLASKVVSDIVVKPKASVQDVTITVGPATRVYGKVVSNEDATPIPDASVQIYASDLKAPDLEALGIPTSEESRWSSPPPLRWYARTSEDGTYEVFVGPGGYNVESTGTPSRHRFTVTDQKELEFNFVKEIPRSGSIQGNVVNSETGDPVADVVVDGVYRNERHVADFRARTDDDGQFNVQRQLYPITMYVASKDGSLKGIVEVTADQKSVTIPISPVASVKGRMIDRDTKEPKGNTEIGWGRRIYLGYESSLSRTSWGGKVTTDADGNFTATGLVVGQEYHFTVEQVKHRYSRLTDFTPETPGLTDLGDLSLAPPYKPPTFEERVDRLFANKKTLEVRMAEAKVKAEQRRQNILVLFVDRKVPLAKQVFELRLDNHEAMLQLFNYQHLFVDLDTEGAGVLASTLGISLDEAELPSVWIGDPSGSRIHSTSLPRTEKGDEINVAATIELMKEYTPEPLDGRDLLREALAEAKASNRRVIVQETATWCGPCHMLADYLEKHRETWEKDYILLKMDDRWTGANEIMDNIEDPKNRGGVPWVAILDSDGKMLTNSNSSDGNIGFPSSEKGIAHFMTMLNDSKIRLTKEDLQTLKIGLKKK
;
A
#
# COMPACT_ATOMS: atom_id res chain seq x y z
N MET A 1 27.78 -65.94 44.08
CA MET A 1 29.08 -65.31 43.79
C MET A 1 29.44 -65.56 42.34
N ARG A 2 29.66 -64.48 41.57
CA ARG A 2 30.17 -64.39 40.18
C ARG A 2 29.35 -65.11 39.09
N ARG A 3 28.98 -64.34 38.05
CA ARG A 3 28.29 -64.69 36.79
C ARG A 3 26.76 -64.61 36.78
N PHE A 4 26.20 -63.39 36.77
CA PHE A 4 24.95 -63.07 36.05
C PHE A 4 24.77 -61.55 35.77
N SER A 5 25.89 -60.83 35.57
CA SER A 5 25.90 -59.37 35.31
C SER A 5 26.79 -58.95 34.13
N MET A 6 27.00 -59.83 33.15
CA MET A 6 27.92 -59.56 32.02
C MET A 6 27.40 -60.00 30.64
N VAL A 7 26.08 -60.15 30.48
CA VAL A 7 25.45 -60.48 29.18
C VAL A 7 24.43 -59.42 28.73
N LEU A 8 24.02 -58.49 29.61
CA LEU A 8 23.17 -57.36 29.21
C LEU A 8 23.95 -56.17 28.62
N SER A 9 25.28 -56.16 28.75
CA SER A 9 26.15 -55.05 28.31
C SER A 9 26.68 -55.19 26.87
N VAL A 10 26.37 -56.29 26.17
CA VAL A 10 26.81 -56.51 24.76
C VAL A 10 25.65 -56.43 23.76
N LEU A 11 24.40 -56.60 24.19
CA LEU A 11 23.22 -56.41 23.32
C LEU A 11 22.71 -54.95 23.26
N LEU A 12 23.06 -54.11 24.24
CA LEU A 12 22.74 -52.67 24.23
C LEU A 12 23.78 -51.80 23.51
N LEU A 13 24.96 -52.35 23.19
CA LEU A 13 26.02 -51.66 22.43
C LEU A 13 25.96 -51.90 20.91
N THR A 14 25.26 -52.92 20.44
CA THR A 14 25.00 -53.11 19.00
C THR A 14 23.71 -52.44 18.52
N ALA A 15 22.72 -52.24 19.41
CA ALA A 15 21.50 -51.50 19.09
C ALA A 15 21.72 -49.96 19.07
N SER A 16 22.67 -49.44 19.84
CA SER A 16 23.03 -48.01 19.85
C SER A 16 24.01 -47.63 18.71
N MET A 17 24.75 -48.58 18.15
CA MET A 17 25.56 -48.35 16.94
C MET A 17 24.77 -48.53 15.63
N ALA A 18 23.64 -49.26 15.63
CA ALA A 18 22.75 -49.33 14.46
C ALA A 18 21.80 -48.11 14.39
N TRP A 19 21.38 -47.55 15.53
CA TRP A 19 20.53 -46.34 15.54
C TRP A 19 21.30 -45.03 15.28
N ALA A 20 22.62 -45.03 15.46
CA ALA A 20 23.51 -43.94 15.02
C ALA A 20 23.94 -44.04 13.55
N ALA A 21 23.66 -45.16 12.87
CA ALA A 21 23.96 -45.37 11.44
C ALA A 21 22.72 -45.20 10.54
N GLU A 22 21.53 -45.02 11.12
CA GLU A 22 20.26 -44.94 10.38
C GLU A 22 19.47 -43.64 10.63
N GLN A 23 20.09 -42.64 11.29
CA GLN A 23 19.87 -41.26 10.86
C GLN A 23 20.63 -41.08 9.54
N LYS A 24 20.01 -41.53 8.44
CA LYS A 24 20.16 -40.76 7.22
C LYS A 24 19.74 -39.36 7.61
N GLU A 25 20.72 -38.48 7.75
CA GLU A 25 20.53 -37.09 7.38
C GLU A 25 19.59 -37.14 6.18
N ASP A 26 18.37 -36.64 6.32
CA ASP A 26 17.78 -35.92 5.21
C ASP A 26 18.76 -34.78 4.97
N LYS A 27 19.86 -35.10 4.27
CA LYS A 27 20.65 -34.15 3.54
C LYS A 27 19.59 -33.52 2.66
N LYS A 28 19.07 -32.38 3.09
CA LYS A 28 18.54 -31.39 2.16
C LYS A 28 19.54 -31.41 1.02
N LYS A 29 19.15 -32.01 -0.11
CA LYS A 29 20.01 -32.02 -1.29
C LYS A 29 20.40 -30.57 -1.46
N ASP A 30 21.70 -30.31 -1.36
CA ASP A 30 22.23 -29.02 -1.74
C ASP A 30 21.54 -28.64 -3.06
N PRO A 31 21.06 -27.39 -3.22
CA PRO A 31 20.46 -26.99 -4.47
C PRO A 31 21.39 -27.41 -5.63
N PRO A 32 20.84 -27.85 -6.76
CA PRO A 32 21.65 -28.39 -7.85
C PRO A 32 22.74 -27.37 -8.21
N LYS A 33 24.00 -27.82 -8.18
CA LYS A 33 25.12 -27.05 -8.70
C LYS A 33 25.17 -27.24 -10.21
N VAL A 34 25.41 -26.15 -10.91
CA VAL A 34 25.53 -26.07 -12.36
C VAL A 34 26.85 -25.41 -12.72
N SER A 35 27.40 -25.82 -13.85
CA SER A 35 28.61 -25.20 -14.37
C SER A 35 28.25 -23.97 -15.21
N LEU A 36 28.93 -22.88 -14.90
CA LEU A 36 28.96 -21.64 -15.67
C LEU A 36 30.32 -21.55 -16.37
N HIS A 37 30.32 -21.27 -17.66
CA HIS A 37 31.54 -21.01 -18.41
C HIS A 37 31.75 -19.51 -18.55
N GLY A 38 32.99 -19.08 -18.78
CA GLY A 38 33.22 -17.70 -19.15
C GLY A 38 34.61 -17.41 -19.68
N GLU A 39 34.77 -16.19 -20.17
CA GLU A 39 35.98 -15.65 -20.77
C GLU A 39 36.30 -14.30 -20.12
N VAL A 40 37.55 -14.11 -19.69
CA VAL A 40 38.08 -12.83 -19.21
C VAL A 40 39.01 -12.27 -20.27
N VAL A 41 38.75 -11.02 -20.68
CA VAL A 41 39.55 -10.31 -21.67
C VAL A 41 40.01 -8.95 -21.17
N ASP A 42 41.01 -8.35 -21.80
CA ASP A 42 41.37 -6.96 -21.59
C ASP A 42 40.50 -5.99 -22.44
N ALA A 43 40.76 -4.69 -22.31
CA ALA A 43 40.02 -3.63 -23.00
C ALA A 43 40.07 -3.69 -24.54
N ILE A 44 41.04 -4.42 -25.13
CA ILE A 44 41.14 -4.62 -26.59
C ILE A 44 40.67 -6.04 -27.01
N GLY A 45 40.13 -6.81 -26.07
CA GLY A 45 39.54 -8.12 -26.30
C GLY A 45 40.54 -9.29 -26.27
N GLN A 46 41.78 -9.10 -25.81
CA GLN A 46 42.74 -10.18 -25.68
C GLN A 46 42.48 -11.00 -24.40
N PRO A 47 42.63 -12.33 -24.42
CA PRO A 47 42.42 -13.16 -23.23
C PRO A 47 43.39 -12.83 -22.08
N VAL A 48 42.89 -12.89 -20.85
CA VAL A 48 43.69 -12.68 -19.64
C VAL A 48 43.80 -13.97 -18.84
N ALA A 49 45.01 -14.53 -18.80
CA ALA A 49 45.35 -15.72 -18.01
C ALA A 49 45.54 -15.40 -16.53
N ASP A 50 45.38 -16.42 -15.68
CA ASP A 50 45.61 -16.35 -14.22
C ASP A 50 44.76 -15.31 -13.47
N ALA A 51 43.67 -14.82 -14.07
CA ALA A 51 42.73 -13.91 -13.44
C ALA A 51 41.83 -14.68 -12.46
N LYS A 52 41.68 -14.16 -11.24
CA LYS A 52 40.83 -14.73 -10.20
C LYS A 52 39.39 -14.25 -10.38
N VAL A 53 38.48 -15.17 -10.66
CA VAL A 53 37.03 -14.92 -10.78
C VAL A 53 36.34 -15.34 -9.49
N THR A 54 35.57 -14.45 -8.89
CA THR A 54 34.87 -14.67 -7.61
C THR A 54 33.38 -14.36 -7.77
N CYS A 55 32.51 -15.32 -7.45
CA CYS A 55 31.08 -15.07 -7.33
C CYS A 55 30.73 -14.55 -5.93
N LEU A 56 30.16 -13.35 -5.86
CA LEU A 56 29.70 -12.72 -4.63
C LEU A 56 28.30 -13.28 -4.30
N THR A 57 28.10 -13.93 -3.14
CA THR A 57 26.82 -14.62 -2.87
C THR A 57 26.54 -14.79 -1.37
N TYR A 58 25.25 -14.93 -1.04
CA TYR A 58 24.68 -15.07 0.31
C TYR A 58 24.66 -16.52 0.87
N LEU A 59 24.87 -17.54 0.03
CA LEU A 59 24.66 -18.95 0.43
C LEU A 59 25.71 -19.48 1.42
N PRO A 60 25.32 -20.38 2.35
CA PRO A 60 26.10 -20.75 3.55
C PRO A 60 27.43 -21.48 3.31
N ASN A 61 27.78 -21.81 2.06
CA ASN A 61 28.88 -22.73 1.74
C ASN A 61 30.07 -22.07 1.01
N GLY A 62 30.27 -20.75 1.18
CA GLY A 62 31.50 -20.05 0.77
C GLY A 62 31.48 -19.43 -0.65
N LYS A 63 32.48 -18.57 -0.90
CA LYS A 63 32.72 -17.91 -2.20
C LYS A 63 33.02 -18.98 -3.25
N SER A 64 32.32 -18.95 -4.39
CA SER A 64 32.70 -19.78 -5.54
C SER A 64 33.78 -19.04 -6.30
N GLU A 65 34.94 -19.67 -6.48
CA GLU A 65 36.09 -19.07 -7.14
C GLU A 65 36.61 -19.96 -8.29
N ALA A 66 37.17 -19.32 -9.30
CA ALA A 66 37.88 -19.96 -10.41
C ALA A 66 39.08 -19.09 -10.83
N THR A 67 40.04 -19.70 -11.51
CA THR A 67 41.16 -18.99 -12.15
C THR A 67 41.08 -19.23 -13.65
N THR A 68 41.35 -18.20 -14.44
CA THR A 68 41.35 -18.34 -15.90
C THR A 68 42.56 -19.12 -16.40
N ASP A 69 42.36 -19.92 -17.45
CA ASP A 69 43.43 -20.60 -18.17
C ASP A 69 44.19 -19.66 -19.12
N ALA A 70 45.14 -20.20 -19.88
CA ALA A 70 45.95 -19.44 -20.85
C ALA A 70 45.12 -18.77 -21.97
N ASP A 71 43.92 -19.27 -22.25
CA ASP A 71 42.98 -18.70 -23.22
C ASP A 71 41.97 -17.75 -22.53
N GLY A 72 42.22 -17.36 -21.29
CA GLY A 72 41.34 -16.48 -20.50
C GLY A 72 40.02 -17.13 -20.08
N LYS A 73 39.87 -18.45 -20.21
CA LYS A 73 38.61 -19.15 -19.94
C LYS A 73 38.56 -19.63 -18.50
N PHE A 74 37.37 -19.62 -17.92
CA PHE A 74 37.11 -20.19 -16.61
C PHE A 74 35.86 -21.07 -16.61
N THR A 75 35.78 -21.98 -15.65
CA THR A 75 34.55 -22.70 -15.33
C THR A 75 34.29 -22.58 -13.85
N LEU A 76 33.10 -22.09 -13.49
CA LEU A 76 32.68 -21.86 -12.12
C LEU A 76 31.48 -22.74 -11.80
N ASN A 77 31.53 -23.45 -10.66
CA ASN A 77 30.38 -24.23 -10.19
C ASN A 77 29.57 -23.38 -9.22
N VAL A 78 28.39 -22.98 -9.65
CA VAL A 78 27.44 -22.16 -8.88
C VAL A 78 26.17 -22.95 -8.62
N TYR A 79 25.42 -22.60 -7.59
CA TYR A 79 24.07 -23.10 -7.39
C TYR A 79 23.16 -22.56 -8.50
N GLU A 80 22.26 -23.38 -9.05
CA GLU A 80 21.38 -22.98 -10.16
C GLU A 80 20.59 -21.69 -9.86
N GLY A 81 20.12 -21.53 -8.63
CA GLY A 81 19.43 -20.31 -8.19
C GLY A 81 20.31 -19.05 -8.13
N GLN A 82 21.64 -19.18 -8.17
CA GLN A 82 22.56 -18.03 -8.20
C GLN A 82 22.64 -17.38 -9.58
N LEU A 83 22.32 -18.12 -10.65
CA LEU A 83 22.39 -17.59 -12.00
C LEU A 83 21.51 -16.34 -12.20
N GLN A 84 20.39 -16.26 -11.47
CA GLN A 84 19.50 -15.09 -11.47
C GLN A 84 20.16 -13.81 -10.94
N TYR A 85 21.15 -13.94 -10.05
CA TYR A 85 21.75 -12.82 -9.30
C TYR A 85 23.24 -12.67 -9.56
N LEU A 86 23.83 -13.49 -10.44
CA LEU A 86 25.26 -13.79 -10.57
C LEU A 86 26.18 -12.55 -10.59
N PRO A 87 26.73 -12.11 -9.44
CA PRO A 87 27.66 -10.99 -9.41
C PRO A 87 29.08 -11.55 -9.41
N LEU A 88 29.83 -11.34 -10.49
CA LEU A 88 31.23 -11.79 -10.56
C LEU A 88 32.16 -10.59 -10.39
N LEU A 89 33.16 -10.74 -9.54
CA LEU A 89 34.32 -9.86 -9.46
C LEU A 89 35.53 -10.60 -10.01
N VAL A 90 36.29 -9.95 -10.89
CA VAL A 90 37.51 -10.49 -11.48
C VAL A 90 38.69 -9.60 -11.13
N ASP A 91 39.76 -10.21 -10.64
CA ASP A 91 41.01 -9.55 -10.29
C ASP A 91 42.14 -10.19 -11.09
N ASP A 92 43.01 -9.40 -11.69
CA ASP A 92 44.14 -9.96 -12.44
C ASP A 92 45.34 -10.31 -11.55
N SER A 93 46.18 -11.21 -12.04
CA SER A 93 47.34 -11.69 -11.30
C SER A 93 48.40 -10.61 -11.04
N ALA A 94 48.47 -9.60 -11.93
CA ALA A 94 49.36 -8.45 -11.78
C ALA A 94 48.85 -7.45 -10.75
N GLY A 95 47.53 -7.41 -10.54
CA GLY A 95 46.90 -6.60 -9.53
C GLY A 95 46.67 -5.14 -9.91
N ASP A 96 46.71 -4.82 -11.21
CA ASP A 96 46.48 -3.49 -11.75
C ASP A 96 45.12 -3.36 -12.44
N ARG A 97 44.46 -4.48 -12.80
CA ARG A 97 43.16 -4.47 -13.47
C ARG A 97 42.10 -5.32 -12.76
N MET A 98 40.86 -4.86 -12.84
CA MET A 98 39.70 -5.56 -12.30
C MET A 98 38.55 -5.56 -13.30
N GLY A 99 37.59 -6.48 -13.14
CA GLY A 99 36.38 -6.56 -13.95
C GLY A 99 35.18 -6.95 -13.11
N VAL A 100 33.98 -6.59 -13.58
CA VAL A 100 32.71 -6.93 -12.92
C VAL A 100 31.70 -7.48 -13.92
N HIS A 101 31.03 -8.57 -13.55
CA HIS A 101 29.82 -9.03 -14.23
C HIS A 101 28.61 -8.60 -13.40
N LYS A 102 27.69 -7.85 -14.02
CA LYS A 102 26.48 -7.35 -13.37
C LYS A 102 25.32 -8.35 -13.57
N PRO A 103 24.45 -8.58 -12.57
CA PRO A 103 23.31 -9.46 -12.70
C PRO A 103 22.34 -8.97 -13.77
N GLU A 104 22.05 -9.83 -14.74
CA GLU A 104 21.05 -9.59 -15.77
C GLU A 104 19.70 -10.16 -15.33
N TYR A 105 18.98 -9.41 -14.48
CA TYR A 105 17.70 -9.87 -13.92
C TYR A 105 16.65 -10.26 -14.97
N LYS A 106 16.72 -9.67 -16.17
CA LYS A 106 15.76 -9.95 -17.25
C LYS A 106 16.07 -11.25 -17.99
N ASN A 107 17.35 -11.48 -18.28
CA ASN A 107 17.85 -12.62 -19.03
C ASN A 107 19.07 -13.20 -18.30
N PRO A 108 18.86 -13.85 -17.14
CA PRO A 108 19.99 -14.42 -16.42
C PRO A 108 20.62 -15.55 -17.23
N PRO A 109 21.93 -15.80 -17.07
CA PRO A 109 22.58 -16.95 -17.69
C PRO A 109 21.86 -18.25 -17.33
N LYS A 110 21.81 -19.20 -18.26
CA LYS A 110 21.28 -20.54 -18.04
C LYS A 110 22.42 -21.51 -17.71
N PRO A 111 22.12 -22.68 -17.13
CA PRO A 111 23.11 -23.74 -16.95
C PRO A 111 23.85 -24.05 -18.26
N GLY A 112 25.18 -23.93 -18.25
CA GLY A 112 26.03 -24.13 -19.43
C GLY A 112 26.26 -22.91 -20.33
N ASP A 113 25.62 -21.76 -20.06
CA ASP A 113 25.91 -20.51 -20.79
C ASP A 113 27.34 -20.01 -20.50
N SER A 114 27.85 -19.15 -21.39
CA SER A 114 29.15 -18.50 -21.27
C SER A 114 29.01 -17.01 -21.05
N VAL A 115 29.68 -16.45 -20.03
CA VAL A 115 29.74 -15.00 -19.78
C VAL A 115 31.10 -14.42 -20.19
N LYS A 116 31.11 -13.18 -20.68
CA LYS A 116 32.35 -12.47 -21.04
C LYS A 116 32.56 -11.27 -20.12
N ILE A 117 33.76 -11.12 -19.58
CA ILE A 117 34.12 -10.06 -18.62
C ILE A 117 35.35 -9.34 -19.15
N SER A 118 35.25 -8.02 -19.32
CA SER A 118 36.39 -7.18 -19.68
C SER A 118 37.04 -6.61 -18.42
N LEU A 119 38.36 -6.68 -18.34
CA LEU A 119 39.15 -6.01 -17.31
C LEU A 119 39.43 -4.57 -17.70
N GLU A 120 39.48 -3.72 -16.69
CA GLU A 120 39.82 -2.30 -16.77
C GLU A 120 40.81 -1.92 -15.68
N PRO A 121 41.50 -0.77 -15.78
CA PRO A 121 42.36 -0.30 -14.70
C PRO A 121 41.60 -0.18 -13.38
N SER A 122 42.25 -0.61 -12.30
CA SER A 122 41.73 -0.47 -10.94
C SER A 122 42.24 0.81 -10.29
N ARG A 123 41.52 1.30 -9.27
CA ARG A 123 41.95 2.38 -8.38
C ARG A 123 42.21 1.84 -6.98
N THR A 124 43.14 2.49 -6.29
CA THR A 124 43.40 2.24 -4.86
C THR A 124 42.56 3.21 -4.02
N VAL A 125 41.84 2.67 -3.04
CA VAL A 125 41.07 3.42 -2.06
C VAL A 125 41.76 3.26 -0.70
N THR A 126 42.28 4.34 -0.16
CA THR A 126 42.94 4.33 1.16
C THR A 126 41.92 4.62 2.25
N LEU A 127 41.88 3.77 3.27
CA LEU A 127 40.93 3.86 4.37
C LEU A 127 41.67 3.97 5.70
N GLN A 128 41.21 4.88 6.56
CA GLN A 128 41.64 4.99 7.94
C GLN A 128 40.44 4.73 8.85
N VAL A 129 40.60 3.81 9.81
CA VAL A 129 39.58 3.47 10.78
C VAL A 129 40.00 3.96 12.16
N THR A 130 39.09 4.66 12.81
CA THR A 130 39.25 5.11 14.19
C THR A 130 38.19 4.49 15.10
N ASP A 131 38.50 4.41 16.39
CA ASP A 131 37.53 4.09 17.43
C ASP A 131 36.60 5.29 17.73
N ALA A 132 35.64 5.07 18.63
CA ALA A 132 34.68 6.11 19.03
C ALA A 132 35.33 7.36 19.65
N SER A 133 36.57 7.25 20.15
CA SER A 133 37.35 8.37 20.71
C SER A 133 38.24 9.07 19.68
N GLY A 134 38.29 8.56 18.45
CA GLY A 134 39.10 9.08 17.35
C GLY A 134 40.52 8.51 17.28
N LYS A 135 40.84 7.45 18.03
CA LYS A 135 42.16 6.80 17.97
C LYS A 135 42.19 5.74 16.85
N PRO A 136 43.35 5.48 16.22
CA PRO A 136 43.51 4.37 15.28
C PRO A 136 42.97 3.04 15.80
N SER A 137 42.19 2.35 14.97
CA SER A 137 41.64 1.03 15.29
C SER A 137 42.34 -0.05 14.46
N PRO A 138 43.39 -0.71 15.01
CA PRO A 138 44.05 -1.82 14.33
C PRO A 138 43.17 -3.08 14.28
N GLU A 139 43.51 -4.01 13.40
CA GLU A 139 42.81 -5.29 13.26
C GLU A 139 41.29 -5.15 13.00
N THR A 140 40.89 -4.05 12.37
CA THR A 140 39.49 -3.79 12.00
C THR A 140 39.23 -4.30 10.60
N LYS A 141 38.16 -5.08 10.41
CA LYS A 141 37.74 -5.52 9.07
C LYS A 141 37.16 -4.32 8.32
N VAL A 142 37.61 -4.12 7.09
CA VAL A 142 37.20 -3.02 6.22
C VAL A 142 36.85 -3.57 4.86
N GLY A 143 35.76 -3.10 4.26
CA GLY A 143 35.35 -3.61 2.96
C GLY A 143 34.45 -2.70 2.15
N GLY A 144 34.27 -3.10 0.89
CA GLY A 144 33.36 -2.48 -0.07
C GLY A 144 32.20 -3.40 -0.41
N MET A 145 31.00 -2.84 -0.52
CA MET A 145 29.85 -3.56 -1.06
C MET A 145 29.73 -3.33 -2.56
N ALA A 146 29.49 -4.40 -3.31
CA ALA A 146 29.06 -4.36 -4.69
C ALA A 146 27.76 -5.16 -4.82
N MET A 147 26.72 -4.54 -5.37
CA MET A 147 25.49 -5.25 -5.75
C MET A 147 24.77 -5.86 -4.54
N ASN A 148 24.91 -5.24 -3.36
CA ASN A 148 24.50 -5.72 -2.02
C ASN A 148 25.31 -6.90 -1.45
N PHE A 149 26.44 -7.26 -2.05
CA PHE A 149 27.34 -8.28 -1.53
C PHE A 149 28.67 -7.68 -1.08
N ILE A 150 29.30 -8.30 -0.10
CA ILE A 150 30.66 -7.94 0.32
C ILE A 150 31.62 -8.43 -0.77
N ALA A 151 32.36 -7.51 -1.38
CA ALA A 151 33.26 -7.83 -2.49
C ALA A 151 34.70 -8.03 -2.03
N TYR A 152 35.14 -7.28 -1.00
CA TYR A 152 36.51 -7.30 -0.51
C TYR A 152 36.54 -7.03 0.99
N ASP A 153 37.40 -7.73 1.71
CA ASP A 153 37.69 -7.52 3.13
C ASP A 153 39.21 -7.41 3.35
N ALA A 154 39.66 -6.22 3.72
CA ALA A 154 41.00 -5.96 4.24
C ALA A 154 40.94 -5.84 5.76
N THR A 155 42.11 -5.84 6.39
CA THR A 155 42.24 -5.54 7.82
C THR A 155 43.18 -4.35 8.00
N THR A 156 42.90 -3.49 8.98
CA THR A 156 43.73 -2.33 9.29
C THR A 156 45.02 -2.70 10.01
N ASN A 157 46.09 -1.96 9.73
CA ASN A 157 47.37 -2.06 10.43
C ASN A 157 47.33 -1.33 11.81
N GLU A 158 48.47 -1.27 12.51
CA GLU A 158 48.62 -0.56 13.80
C GLU A 158 48.21 0.92 13.77
N GLN A 159 48.27 1.57 12.61
CA GLN A 159 47.85 2.95 12.39
C GLN A 159 46.36 3.07 12.03
N GLY A 160 45.62 1.96 12.06
CA GLY A 160 44.20 1.93 11.66
C GLY A 160 44.02 2.07 10.15
N GLU A 161 45.07 1.89 9.35
CA GLU A 161 45.05 2.15 7.91
C GLU A 161 45.02 0.86 7.09
N THR A 162 44.36 0.92 5.95
CA THR A 162 44.36 -0.16 4.94
C THR A 162 44.07 0.38 3.54
N THR A 163 44.19 -0.47 2.53
CA THR A 163 43.86 -0.11 1.15
C THR A 163 42.96 -1.16 0.52
N LEU A 164 42.00 -0.71 -0.29
CA LEU A 164 41.16 -1.55 -1.13
C LEU A 164 41.46 -1.26 -2.60
N ARG A 165 41.41 -2.29 -3.45
CA ARG A 165 41.39 -2.09 -4.90
C ARG A 165 39.98 -2.20 -5.43
N TRP A 166 39.67 -1.38 -6.43
CA TRP A 166 38.33 -1.34 -6.98
C TRP A 166 38.32 -0.95 -8.48
N PRO A 167 37.43 -1.52 -9.31
CA PRO A 167 37.27 -1.10 -10.71
C PRO A 167 36.86 0.38 -10.83
N ILE A 168 37.45 1.11 -11.78
CA ILE A 168 37.19 2.56 -11.96
C ILE A 168 35.75 2.83 -12.43
N SER A 169 35.22 2.02 -13.36
CA SER A 169 33.88 2.24 -13.95
C SER A 169 32.73 1.88 -13.01
N TYR A 170 33.03 1.25 -11.88
CA TYR A 170 32.02 0.72 -10.99
C TYR A 170 32.40 0.98 -9.53
N PRO A 171 32.19 2.19 -8.99
CA PRO A 171 32.47 2.46 -7.57
C PRO A 171 31.67 1.53 -6.63
N PRO A 172 32.14 1.30 -5.39
CA PRO A 172 31.38 0.50 -4.43
C PRO A 172 30.05 1.19 -4.10
N ASP A 173 29.04 0.42 -3.72
CA ASP A 173 27.79 0.98 -3.19
C ASP A 173 28.06 1.65 -1.84
N ARG A 174 28.85 0.97 -1.00
CA ARG A 174 29.14 1.34 0.39
C ARG A 174 30.54 0.93 0.78
N LEU A 175 31.18 1.71 1.63
CA LEU A 175 32.39 1.32 2.37
C LEU A 175 32.01 1.11 3.84
N PHE A 176 32.56 0.09 4.48
CA PHE A 176 32.26 -0.23 5.88
C PHE A 176 33.51 -0.61 6.67
N ALA A 177 33.42 -0.44 7.99
CA ALA A 177 34.36 -0.92 8.98
C ALA A 177 33.61 -1.69 10.06
N PHE A 178 34.08 -2.88 10.40
CA PHE A 178 33.50 -3.74 11.42
C PHE A 178 34.59 -4.32 12.31
N LYS A 179 34.41 -4.16 13.62
CA LYS A 179 35.24 -4.83 14.62
C LYS A 179 34.32 -5.57 15.57
N GLU A 180 34.44 -6.89 15.58
CA GLU A 180 33.62 -7.80 16.38
C GLU A 180 33.59 -7.34 17.84
N ASP A 181 32.40 -7.34 18.43
CA ASP A 181 32.06 -6.85 19.79
C ASP A 181 32.36 -5.38 20.09
N ILE A 182 33.06 -4.65 19.21
CA ILE A 182 33.52 -3.27 19.46
C ILE A 182 32.65 -2.25 18.73
N GLY A 183 32.36 -2.42 17.46
CA GLY A 183 31.58 -1.44 16.72
C GLY A 183 31.52 -1.64 15.22
N PHE A 184 30.72 -0.80 14.58
CA PHE A 184 30.50 -0.79 13.14
C PHE A 184 30.34 0.65 12.64
N ASP A 185 30.85 0.89 11.44
CA ASP A 185 30.61 2.11 10.69
C ASP A 185 30.43 1.83 9.20
N TYR A 186 29.70 2.71 8.50
CA TYR A 186 29.63 2.70 7.05
C TYR A 186 29.41 4.08 6.48
N ARG A 187 29.77 4.24 5.20
CA ARG A 187 29.46 5.40 4.37
C ARG A 187 28.98 4.96 2.98
N VAL A 188 28.01 5.68 2.42
CA VAL A 188 27.40 5.37 1.13
C VAL A 188 28.13 6.12 0.02
N VAL A 189 28.71 5.38 -0.92
CA VAL A 189 29.43 5.95 -2.06
C VAL A 189 28.48 6.18 -3.24
N SER A 190 27.60 5.21 -3.54
CA SER A 190 26.57 5.34 -4.57
C SER A 190 25.25 4.71 -4.12
N THR A 191 24.12 5.16 -4.70
CA THR A 191 22.80 4.63 -4.37
C THR A 191 22.10 4.07 -5.60
N ARG A 192 21.24 3.06 -5.42
CA ARG A 192 20.39 2.57 -6.53
C ARG A 192 19.26 3.52 -6.90
N ARG A 193 18.93 4.48 -6.02
CA ARG A 193 17.88 5.48 -6.26
C ARG A 193 18.38 6.61 -7.16
N ASP A 194 19.68 6.84 -7.17
CA ASP A 194 20.37 7.80 -8.03
C ASP A 194 21.68 7.16 -8.53
N ALA A 195 21.59 6.46 -9.66
CA ALA A 195 22.72 5.73 -10.24
C ALA A 195 23.83 6.65 -10.80
N ALA A 196 23.57 7.95 -10.93
CA ALA A 196 24.56 8.94 -11.33
C ALA A 196 25.32 9.54 -10.13
N HIS A 197 24.81 9.35 -8.91
CA HIS A 197 25.42 9.87 -7.70
C HIS A 197 26.64 9.04 -7.29
N VAL A 198 27.80 9.70 -7.22
CA VAL A 198 28.98 9.24 -6.50
C VAL A 198 29.32 10.29 -5.46
N ALA A 199 29.56 9.84 -4.23
CA ALA A 199 29.82 10.73 -3.11
C ALA A 199 31.12 11.54 -3.35
N PRO A 200 31.11 12.88 -3.25
CA PRO A 200 32.29 13.70 -3.57
C PRO A 200 33.54 13.37 -2.76
N TRP A 201 33.36 12.90 -1.53
CA TRP A 201 34.46 12.50 -0.63
C TRP A 201 35.14 11.19 -1.05
N PHE A 202 34.58 10.44 -2.01
CA PHE A 202 35.20 9.19 -2.48
C PHE A 202 36.51 9.41 -3.25
N ASP A 203 36.74 10.63 -3.75
CA ASP A 203 38.00 11.01 -4.39
C ASP A 203 39.02 11.63 -3.41
N GLU A 204 38.72 11.67 -2.10
CA GLU A 204 39.69 12.08 -1.08
C GLU A 204 40.86 11.07 -1.00
N PRO A 205 42.09 11.54 -0.72
CA PRO A 205 43.27 10.68 -0.67
C PRO A 205 43.22 9.65 0.45
N ILE A 206 42.49 9.95 1.53
CA ILE A 206 42.25 9.06 2.68
C ILE A 206 40.80 9.23 3.10
N ILE A 207 40.06 8.13 3.14
CA ILE A 207 38.67 8.10 3.59
C ILE A 207 38.64 7.58 5.03
N THR A 208 38.05 8.36 5.94
CA THR A 208 37.91 7.95 7.34
C THR A 208 36.57 7.25 7.60
N LEU A 209 36.63 6.14 8.34
CA LEU A 209 35.48 5.46 8.95
C LEU A 209 35.70 5.44 10.48
N GLN A 210 34.68 5.80 11.25
CA GLN A 210 34.79 5.91 12.70
C GLN A 210 33.82 4.94 13.37
N LEU A 211 34.36 3.93 14.04
CA LEU A 211 33.56 2.98 14.82
C LEU A 211 32.78 3.73 15.90
N ALA A 212 31.47 3.52 15.93
CA ALA A 212 30.62 4.15 16.92
C ALA A 212 30.76 3.53 18.31
N PRO A 213 30.36 4.24 19.39
CA PRO A 213 29.99 3.58 20.63
C PRO A 213 29.00 2.46 20.35
N SER A 214 29.14 1.35 21.07
CA SER A 214 28.35 0.15 20.82
C SER A 214 27.61 -0.35 22.05
N GLN A 215 26.63 -1.20 21.80
CA GLN A 215 25.75 -1.83 22.78
C GLN A 215 25.54 -3.30 22.41
N THR A 216 24.94 -4.05 23.33
CA THR A 216 24.55 -5.45 23.09
C THR A 216 23.04 -5.59 23.09
N ILE A 217 22.49 -6.04 21.97
CA ILE A 217 21.07 -6.40 21.85
C ILE A 217 20.90 -7.89 22.14
N ARG A 218 19.84 -8.28 22.87
CA ARG A 218 19.59 -9.68 23.24
C ARG A 218 18.15 -10.08 23.01
N LEU A 219 17.95 -11.22 22.35
CA LEU A 219 16.66 -11.91 22.25
C LEU A 219 16.70 -13.19 23.08
N ARG A 220 15.59 -13.56 23.70
CA ARG A 220 15.37 -14.90 24.26
C ARG A 220 14.21 -15.56 23.52
N LEU A 221 14.56 -16.50 22.66
CA LEU A 221 13.61 -17.25 21.84
C LEU A 221 13.03 -18.40 22.67
N ILE A 222 11.70 -18.40 22.81
CA ILE A 222 10.96 -19.40 23.56
C ILE A 222 9.84 -20.00 22.70
N ASP A 223 9.45 -21.23 23.00
CA ASP A 223 8.23 -21.81 22.47
C ASP A 223 7.00 -21.33 23.26
N ARG A 224 5.82 -21.79 22.84
CA ARG A 224 4.54 -21.41 23.47
C ARG A 224 4.38 -21.91 24.90
N ASP A 225 5.14 -22.92 25.29
CA ASP A 225 5.13 -23.48 26.65
C ASP A 225 6.19 -22.80 27.53
N GLY A 226 6.79 -21.70 27.03
CA GLY A 226 7.79 -20.88 27.70
C GLY A 226 9.19 -21.52 27.71
N GLN A 227 9.40 -22.60 26.96
CA GLN A 227 10.69 -23.30 26.96
C GLN A 227 11.67 -22.65 25.97
N PRO A 228 12.95 -22.52 26.33
CA PRO A 228 13.95 -21.94 25.43
C PRO A 228 14.15 -22.78 24.18
N ILE A 229 14.33 -22.11 23.03
CA ILE A 229 14.59 -22.77 21.74
C ILE A 229 16.06 -22.57 21.35
N PRO A 230 16.95 -23.56 21.56
CA PRO A 230 18.34 -23.49 21.13
C PRO A 230 18.49 -23.73 19.62
N GLY A 231 19.60 -23.25 19.05
CA GLY A 231 19.98 -23.54 17.66
C GLY A 231 19.26 -22.71 16.59
N ILE A 232 18.51 -21.68 16.97
CA ILE A 232 17.86 -20.76 16.03
C ILE A 232 18.81 -19.62 15.72
N GLN A 233 19.14 -19.47 14.45
CA GLN A 233 19.96 -18.36 14.00
C GLN A 233 19.09 -17.13 13.80
N ALA A 234 19.52 -15.95 14.24
CA ALA A 234 18.87 -14.69 13.93
C ALA A 234 19.89 -13.67 13.42
N TYR A 235 19.43 -12.72 12.62
CA TYR A 235 20.24 -11.65 12.04
C TYR A 235 19.51 -10.31 12.06
N ASN A 236 20.28 -9.23 12.08
CA ASN A 236 19.77 -7.87 11.91
C ASN A 236 19.59 -7.55 10.42
N TRP A 237 18.49 -6.89 10.04
CA TRP A 237 18.18 -6.61 8.63
C TRP A 237 18.89 -5.38 8.08
N LEU A 238 18.71 -4.23 8.73
CA LEU A 238 19.12 -2.92 8.21
C LEU A 238 19.72 -2.07 9.32
N LEU A 239 20.82 -1.39 9.02
CA LEU A 239 21.33 -0.29 9.82
C LEU A 239 21.08 1.04 9.09
N ARG A 240 20.64 2.06 9.82
CA ARG A 240 20.35 3.39 9.27
C ARG A 240 21.15 4.44 10.03
N LYS A 241 22.24 4.89 9.41
CA LYS A 241 23.13 5.90 10.01
C LYS A 241 22.60 7.31 9.71
N PRO A 242 22.38 8.15 10.73
CA PRO A 242 22.03 9.55 10.52
C PRO A 242 23.05 10.25 9.60
N GLY A 243 22.54 10.99 8.61
CA GLY A 243 23.36 11.71 7.63
C GLY A 243 23.75 10.92 6.37
N GLU A 244 23.61 9.59 6.36
CA GLU A 244 23.85 8.79 5.15
C GLU A 244 22.59 8.70 4.27
N PRO A 245 22.72 8.75 2.93
CA PRO A 245 21.57 8.79 2.02
C PRO A 245 20.83 7.45 1.90
N ASP A 246 21.38 6.35 2.41
CA ASP A 246 20.77 5.03 2.35
C ASP A 246 21.22 4.09 3.50
N SER A 247 20.43 3.05 3.76
CA SER A 247 20.64 2.05 4.83
C SER A 247 21.69 0.99 4.48
N PHE A 248 22.39 0.39 5.44
CA PHE A 248 23.25 -0.79 5.19
C PHE A 248 22.42 -2.09 5.35
N ASN A 249 22.37 -2.93 4.32
CA ASN A 249 21.60 -4.20 4.35
C ASN A 249 22.46 -5.37 4.81
N LEU A 250 22.25 -5.77 6.07
CA LEU A 250 22.92 -6.87 6.73
C LEU A 250 22.30 -8.23 6.38
N GLY A 251 21.06 -8.27 5.87
CA GLY A 251 20.39 -9.50 5.47
C GLY A 251 21.04 -10.24 4.31
N MET A 252 21.93 -9.58 3.56
CA MET A 252 22.74 -10.17 2.49
C MET A 252 24.17 -10.53 2.94
N THR A 253 24.47 -10.39 4.22
CA THR A 253 25.80 -10.64 4.80
C THR A 253 25.74 -11.77 5.82
N GLN A 254 26.69 -12.71 5.77
CA GLN A 254 26.77 -13.81 6.75
C GLN A 254 27.72 -13.51 7.91
N GLU A 255 28.58 -12.51 7.76
CA GLU A 255 29.69 -12.23 8.67
C GLU A 255 29.34 -11.26 9.79
N PHE A 256 28.25 -10.50 9.66
CA PHE A 256 27.91 -9.41 10.55
C PHE A 256 26.62 -9.69 11.30
N TYR A 257 26.61 -9.40 12.60
CA TYR A 257 25.41 -9.38 13.45
C TYR A 257 24.46 -10.55 13.21
N ARG A 258 25.02 -11.75 13.15
CA ARG A 258 24.31 -13.01 13.02
C ARG A 258 24.74 -13.94 14.14
N SER A 259 23.77 -14.42 14.90
CA SER A 259 24.04 -15.16 16.14
C SER A 259 23.02 -16.28 16.28
N THR A 260 23.42 -17.36 16.96
CA THR A 260 22.59 -18.55 17.14
C THR A 260 22.18 -18.67 18.60
N SER A 261 20.91 -18.99 18.86
CA SER A 261 20.41 -19.11 20.21
C SER A 261 21.14 -20.22 20.97
N ASN A 262 21.61 -19.88 22.17
CA ASN A 262 22.26 -20.83 23.06
C ASN A 262 21.23 -21.78 23.73
N LYS A 263 21.67 -22.64 24.66
CA LYS A 263 20.82 -23.57 25.41
C LYS A 263 19.65 -22.90 26.17
N ASP A 264 19.79 -21.61 26.50
CA ASP A 264 18.80 -20.82 27.23
C ASP A 264 17.90 -20.01 26.27
N GLY A 265 18.01 -20.26 24.96
CA GLY A 265 17.26 -19.60 23.90
C GLY A 265 17.79 -18.21 23.56
N VAL A 266 18.92 -17.80 24.14
CA VAL A 266 19.42 -16.42 24.02
C VAL A 266 20.26 -16.23 22.77
N VAL A 267 19.89 -15.25 21.95
CA VAL A 267 20.68 -14.71 20.84
C VAL A 267 21.24 -13.35 21.27
N SER A 268 22.53 -13.10 21.03
CA SER A 268 23.18 -11.83 21.39
C SER A 268 23.89 -11.21 20.20
N PHE A 269 23.75 -9.88 20.06
CA PHE A 269 24.38 -9.04 19.04
C PHE A 269 25.26 -7.97 19.71
N PRO A 270 26.43 -8.35 20.24
CA PRO A 270 27.42 -7.40 20.76
C PRO A 270 27.97 -6.49 19.67
N GLY A 271 28.57 -5.35 20.05
CA GLY A 271 29.15 -4.40 19.12
C GLY A 271 28.14 -3.65 18.24
N THR A 272 26.83 -3.70 18.55
CA THR A 272 25.78 -3.03 17.75
C THR A 272 25.90 -1.50 17.92
N PRO A 273 25.90 -0.68 16.86
CA PRO A 273 26.09 0.77 16.97
C PRO A 273 24.94 1.46 17.72
N THR A 274 25.25 2.52 18.47
CA THR A 274 24.26 3.33 19.22
C THR A 274 23.60 4.44 18.41
N TRP A 275 24.15 4.81 17.25
CA TRP A 275 23.57 5.86 16.39
C TRP A 275 22.32 5.41 15.62
N ASN A 276 21.92 4.14 15.69
CA ASN A 276 20.78 3.65 14.95
C ASN A 276 19.48 4.08 15.65
N GLU A 277 18.88 5.17 15.16
CA GLU A 277 17.72 5.84 15.77
C GLU A 277 16.39 5.08 15.60
N HIS A 278 16.36 4.03 14.78
CA HIS A 278 15.15 3.25 14.52
C HIS A 278 15.18 1.91 15.27
N PRO A 279 14.00 1.35 15.61
CA PRO A 279 13.93 -0.01 16.11
C PRO A 279 14.64 -0.99 15.16
N PHE A 280 15.41 -1.90 15.74
CA PHE A 280 16.10 -2.94 14.98
C PHE A 280 15.08 -3.96 14.47
N ILE A 281 15.27 -4.40 13.22
CA ILE A 281 14.45 -5.47 12.66
C ILE A 281 15.31 -6.74 12.61
N LEU A 282 14.97 -7.69 13.46
CA LEU A 282 15.67 -8.96 13.63
C LEU A 282 14.86 -10.09 12.99
N TRP A 283 15.51 -10.97 12.25
CA TRP A 283 14.86 -12.09 11.56
C TRP A 283 15.38 -13.43 12.08
N PRO A 284 14.52 -14.28 12.67
CA PRO A 284 14.87 -15.66 13.00
C PRO A 284 14.90 -16.51 11.72
N SER A 285 15.82 -17.45 11.64
CA SER A 285 16.03 -18.31 10.48
C SER A 285 16.03 -19.76 10.93
N SER A 286 14.96 -20.48 10.60
CA SER A 286 14.78 -21.89 10.91
C SER A 286 13.94 -22.57 9.83
N PRO A 287 14.20 -23.84 9.48
CA PRO A 287 13.33 -24.61 8.60
C PRO A 287 11.99 -25.00 9.26
N ASP A 288 11.93 -25.02 10.58
CA ASP A 288 10.77 -25.54 11.34
C ASP A 288 9.98 -24.45 12.07
N HIS A 289 10.55 -23.24 12.17
CA HIS A 289 9.91 -22.10 12.82
C HIS A 289 9.65 -20.98 11.83
N ILE A 290 8.63 -20.18 12.11
CA ILE A 290 8.19 -19.10 11.25
C ILE A 290 9.27 -18.05 11.06
N HIS A 291 9.38 -17.53 9.84
CA HIS A 291 10.27 -16.44 9.47
C HIS A 291 9.51 -15.10 9.47
N LEU A 292 9.18 -14.58 10.65
CA LEU A 292 8.54 -13.27 10.83
C LEU A 292 9.51 -12.28 11.50
N ARG A 293 9.31 -10.99 11.23
CA ARG A 293 10.15 -9.93 11.78
C ARG A 293 9.95 -9.77 13.28
N ILE A 294 11.04 -9.46 13.98
CA ILE A 294 11.05 -9.08 15.39
C ILE A 294 11.52 -7.63 15.46
N THR A 295 10.66 -6.74 15.95
CA THR A 295 11.01 -5.34 16.17
C THR A 295 11.59 -5.17 17.57
N TYR A 296 12.84 -4.73 17.66
CA TYR A 296 13.54 -4.52 18.93
C TYR A 296 13.81 -3.04 19.15
N ASP A 297 13.21 -2.47 20.19
CA ASP A 297 13.45 -1.11 20.66
C ASP A 297 14.46 -1.14 21.81
N THR A 298 15.60 -0.47 21.63
CA THR A 298 16.68 -0.43 22.61
C THR A 298 16.29 0.29 23.89
N GLU A 299 15.38 1.26 23.84
CA GLU A 299 14.93 1.99 25.03
C GLU A 299 14.06 1.13 25.95
N GLN A 300 13.30 0.19 25.36
CA GLN A 300 12.38 -0.69 26.09
C GLN A 300 13.07 -1.88 26.75
N HIS A 301 14.29 -2.22 26.31
CA HIS A 301 15.00 -3.45 26.69
C HIS A 301 16.46 -3.19 27.10
N ALA A 302 16.72 -2.08 27.80
CA ALA A 302 18.07 -1.71 28.24
C ALA A 302 18.68 -2.73 29.25
N ASP A 303 17.84 -3.37 30.08
CA ASP A 303 18.28 -4.16 31.25
C ASP A 303 18.14 -5.69 31.11
N GLY A 304 17.83 -6.23 29.92
CA GLY A 304 17.64 -7.68 29.74
C GLY A 304 17.25 -8.12 28.33
N PRO A 305 17.20 -9.44 28.04
CA PRO A 305 16.77 -9.93 26.75
C PRO A 305 15.27 -9.72 26.53
N MET A 306 14.88 -9.35 25.30
CA MET A 306 13.49 -9.37 24.87
C MET A 306 13.03 -10.82 24.70
N GLU A 307 11.98 -11.24 25.40
CA GLU A 307 11.37 -12.56 25.19
C GLU A 307 10.53 -12.58 23.92
N VAL A 308 10.74 -13.59 23.08
CA VAL A 308 10.04 -13.74 21.80
C VAL A 308 9.52 -15.16 21.70
N VAL A 309 8.19 -15.30 21.64
CA VAL A 309 7.54 -16.57 21.30
C VAL A 309 7.72 -16.82 19.80
N LEU A 310 8.48 -17.84 19.46
CA LEU A 310 8.76 -18.20 18.07
C LEU A 310 7.97 -19.45 17.69
N ASP A 311 6.91 -19.26 16.91
CA ASP A 311 6.02 -20.35 16.55
C ASP A 311 6.63 -21.31 15.51
N LYS A 312 6.20 -22.57 15.57
CA LYS A 312 6.44 -23.54 14.49
C LYS A 312 5.50 -23.29 13.32
N TYR A 313 5.92 -23.72 12.13
CA TYR A 313 4.98 -23.88 11.02
C TYR A 313 3.91 -24.91 11.38
N GLU A 314 2.65 -24.63 11.04
CA GLU A 314 1.57 -25.61 11.05
C GLU A 314 1.39 -26.18 9.64
N THR A 315 0.63 -27.26 9.51
CA THR A 315 0.41 -27.93 8.23
C THR A 315 -1.04 -27.78 7.77
N ILE A 316 -1.24 -27.45 6.50
CA ILE A 316 -2.50 -27.67 5.78
C ILE A 316 -2.32 -28.92 4.92
N SER A 317 -3.21 -29.90 5.07
CA SER A 317 -3.17 -31.17 4.36
C SER A 317 -4.51 -31.53 3.74
N GLY A 318 -4.47 -32.35 2.70
CA GLY A 318 -5.65 -32.75 1.95
C GLY A 318 -5.31 -33.34 0.58
N GLN A 319 -6.19 -33.15 -0.41
CA GLN A 319 -6.03 -33.73 -1.75
C GLN A 319 -6.45 -32.77 -2.86
N VAL A 320 -5.74 -32.81 -3.98
CA VAL A 320 -6.09 -32.12 -5.22
C VAL A 320 -6.61 -33.15 -6.21
N VAL A 321 -7.83 -32.92 -6.70
CA VAL A 321 -8.52 -33.80 -7.65
C VAL A 321 -8.98 -33.02 -8.89
N ASP A 322 -9.15 -33.70 -10.01
CA ASP A 322 -9.78 -33.13 -11.20
C ASP A 322 -11.32 -33.04 -11.04
N VAL A 323 -11.99 -32.41 -12.00
CA VAL A 323 -13.47 -32.32 -12.04
C VAL A 323 -14.19 -33.67 -12.06
N GLY A 324 -13.48 -34.77 -12.37
CA GLY A 324 -13.97 -36.15 -12.31
C GLY A 324 -13.61 -36.88 -11.02
N GLY A 325 -12.98 -36.21 -10.05
CA GLY A 325 -12.58 -36.76 -8.75
C GLY A 325 -11.27 -37.57 -8.78
N LYS A 326 -10.51 -37.56 -9.88
CA LYS A 326 -9.23 -38.28 -9.95
C LYS A 326 -8.10 -37.43 -9.35
N PRO A 327 -7.16 -38.02 -8.60
CA PRO A 327 -6.02 -37.28 -8.07
C PRO A 327 -5.16 -36.62 -9.15
N VAL A 328 -4.64 -35.43 -8.86
CA VAL A 328 -3.79 -34.67 -9.79
C VAL A 328 -2.39 -34.54 -9.23
N ALA A 329 -1.45 -35.23 -9.87
CA ALA A 329 -0.04 -35.26 -9.46
C ALA A 329 0.79 -34.07 -9.96
N GLY A 330 1.73 -33.63 -9.12
CA GLY A 330 2.73 -32.61 -9.44
C GLY A 330 2.16 -31.19 -9.67
N ILE A 331 0.92 -30.93 -9.29
CA ILE A 331 0.34 -29.58 -9.41
C ILE A 331 0.82 -28.68 -8.28
N LYS A 332 1.15 -27.43 -8.60
CA LYS A 332 1.60 -26.45 -7.60
C LYS A 332 0.39 -25.91 -6.85
N VAL A 333 0.43 -25.96 -5.52
CA VAL A 333 -0.54 -25.33 -4.64
C VAL A 333 0.15 -24.16 -3.94
N VAL A 334 -0.47 -22.99 -3.95
CA VAL A 334 0.02 -21.79 -3.26
C VAL A 334 -1.05 -21.29 -2.31
N GLY A 335 -0.64 -20.98 -1.09
CA GLY A 335 -1.49 -20.38 -0.06
C GLY A 335 -0.99 -19.00 0.32
N TYR A 336 -1.92 -18.05 0.40
CA TYR A 336 -1.69 -16.72 0.97
C TYR A 336 -2.55 -16.56 2.20
N GLY A 337 -1.96 -16.05 3.28
CA GLY A 337 -2.61 -15.85 4.56
C GLY A 337 -2.90 -14.37 4.83
N SER A 338 -3.90 -14.14 5.65
CA SER A 338 -4.15 -12.86 6.33
C SER A 338 -4.19 -13.08 7.84
N GLY A 339 -3.49 -12.25 8.60
CA GLY A 339 -3.34 -12.36 10.05
C GLY A 339 -2.93 -11.03 10.68
N GLY A 340 -2.68 -11.03 11.98
CA GLY A 340 -2.34 -9.82 12.75
C GLY A 340 -0.91 -9.31 12.55
N THR A 341 -0.33 -9.46 11.36
CA THR A 341 1.03 -9.04 11.03
C THR A 341 1.10 -8.38 9.65
N THR A 342 2.10 -7.50 9.48
CA THR A 342 2.42 -6.87 8.19
C THR A 342 3.32 -7.73 7.31
N ASP A 343 3.88 -8.81 7.86
CA ASP A 343 4.70 -9.75 7.11
C ASP A 343 3.86 -10.66 6.21
N ARG A 344 4.48 -11.10 5.12
CA ARG A 344 3.84 -12.02 4.18
C ARG A 344 3.64 -13.38 4.84
N LEU A 345 2.38 -13.77 4.99
CA LEU A 345 1.98 -15.12 5.37
C LEU A 345 1.69 -15.91 4.10
N SER A 346 2.49 -16.94 3.83
CA SER A 346 2.27 -17.80 2.67
C SER A 346 2.91 -19.17 2.85
N GLY A 347 2.41 -20.13 2.09
CA GLY A 347 3.02 -21.44 1.92
C GLY A 347 2.85 -21.92 0.47
N SER A 348 3.61 -22.94 0.09
CA SER A 348 3.42 -23.62 -1.18
C SER A 348 3.87 -25.07 -1.09
N CYS A 349 3.26 -25.93 -1.88
CA CYS A 349 3.70 -27.31 -2.08
C CYS A 349 3.44 -27.76 -3.52
N GLN A 350 3.97 -28.92 -3.89
CA GLN A 350 3.51 -29.67 -5.05
C GLN A 350 2.82 -30.93 -4.54
N THR A 351 1.79 -31.38 -5.25
CA THR A 351 1.14 -32.65 -4.91
C THR A 351 2.00 -33.85 -5.27
N ASP A 352 1.89 -34.92 -4.48
CA ASP A 352 2.50 -36.22 -4.82
C ASP A 352 1.71 -36.96 -5.91
N ASP A 353 2.11 -38.20 -6.21
CA ASP A 353 1.51 -39.01 -7.27
C ASP A 353 0.04 -39.38 -6.98
N GLU A 354 -0.35 -39.38 -5.71
CA GLU A 354 -1.71 -39.59 -5.22
C GLU A 354 -2.49 -38.27 -5.04
N GLY A 355 -1.97 -37.15 -5.55
CA GLY A 355 -2.59 -35.83 -5.48
C GLY A 355 -2.65 -35.25 -4.06
N LYS A 356 -1.95 -35.82 -3.09
CA LYS A 356 -1.93 -35.33 -1.71
C LYS A 356 -1.24 -33.99 -1.65
N LEU A 357 -1.83 -33.04 -0.93
CA LEU A 357 -1.22 -31.76 -0.61
C LEU A 357 -0.77 -31.75 0.86
N GLU A 358 0.45 -31.27 1.10
CA GLU A 358 0.97 -31.03 2.45
C GLU A 358 1.78 -29.72 2.44
N MET A 359 1.23 -28.68 3.06
CA MET A 359 1.76 -27.32 2.99
C MET A 359 2.07 -26.79 4.38
N LYS A 360 3.34 -26.42 4.61
CA LYS A 360 3.75 -25.69 5.82
C LYS A 360 3.36 -24.22 5.70
N VAL A 361 2.68 -23.69 6.72
CA VAL A 361 2.21 -22.30 6.77
C VAL A 361 2.36 -21.71 8.17
N PRO A 362 2.62 -20.39 8.30
CA PRO A 362 2.55 -19.73 9.61
C PRO A 362 1.15 -19.85 10.25
N PRO A 363 1.03 -20.12 11.56
CA PRO A 363 -0.24 -20.08 12.29
C PRO A 363 -0.75 -18.64 12.47
N ASN A 364 -1.91 -18.52 13.15
CA ASN A 364 -2.56 -17.24 13.46
C ASN A 364 -3.00 -16.48 12.21
N ALA A 365 -3.55 -17.21 11.23
CA ALA A 365 -3.96 -16.63 9.97
C ALA A 365 -5.09 -17.40 9.30
N VAL A 366 -5.80 -16.71 8.42
CA VAL A 366 -6.79 -17.26 7.51
C VAL A 366 -6.20 -17.34 6.11
N TYR A 367 -6.20 -18.52 5.51
CA TYR A 367 -5.59 -18.78 4.22
C TYR A 367 -6.61 -18.89 3.09
N ALA A 368 -6.18 -18.42 1.92
CA ALA A 368 -6.77 -18.76 0.63
C ALA A 368 -5.75 -19.55 -0.20
N LEU A 369 -6.19 -20.66 -0.78
CA LEU A 369 -5.38 -21.58 -1.59
C LEU A 369 -5.84 -21.56 -3.04
N VAL A 370 -4.87 -21.75 -3.94
CA VAL A 370 -5.12 -22.07 -5.35
C VAL A 370 -4.14 -23.14 -5.81
N ALA A 371 -4.64 -24.08 -6.63
CA ALA A 371 -3.82 -25.03 -7.36
C ALA A 371 -3.75 -24.62 -8.84
N THR A 372 -2.54 -24.52 -9.40
CA THR A 372 -2.34 -24.13 -10.81
C THR A 372 -1.24 -24.95 -11.49
N ASP A 373 -1.45 -25.22 -12.78
CA ASP A 373 -0.45 -25.77 -13.70
C ASP A 373 -0.59 -25.05 -15.05
N ASP A 374 0.22 -24.01 -15.26
CA ASP A 374 0.14 -23.17 -16.47
C ASP A 374 0.46 -23.97 -17.75
N LYS A 375 1.34 -24.99 -17.66
CA LYS A 375 1.71 -25.84 -18.81
C LYS A 375 0.55 -26.74 -19.23
N LYS A 376 -0.17 -27.31 -18.26
CA LYS A 376 -1.38 -28.12 -18.52
C LYS A 376 -2.64 -27.26 -18.65
N ARG A 377 -2.54 -25.94 -18.46
CA ARG A 377 -3.66 -24.98 -18.41
C ARG A 377 -4.75 -25.44 -17.44
N LEU A 378 -4.32 -25.80 -16.22
CA LEU A 378 -5.22 -26.20 -15.14
C LEU A 378 -5.20 -25.17 -14.03
N ALA A 379 -6.37 -24.87 -13.47
CA ALA A 379 -6.50 -24.03 -12.30
C ALA A 379 -7.72 -24.44 -11.45
N SER A 380 -7.62 -24.25 -10.14
CA SER A 380 -8.76 -24.39 -9.23
C SER A 380 -9.51 -23.08 -9.06
N LYS A 381 -10.76 -23.18 -8.61
CA LYS A 381 -11.38 -22.06 -7.86
C LYS A 381 -10.56 -21.79 -6.60
N VAL A 382 -10.57 -20.55 -6.11
CA VAL A 382 -9.94 -20.21 -4.83
C VAL A 382 -10.69 -20.90 -3.68
N VAL A 383 -9.95 -21.62 -2.84
CA VAL A 383 -10.46 -22.23 -1.59
C VAL A 383 -10.03 -21.32 -0.44
N SER A 384 -10.98 -20.61 0.18
CA SER A 384 -10.73 -19.60 1.22
C SER A 384 -11.17 -20.05 2.61
N ASP A 385 -11.04 -19.13 3.58
CA ASP A 385 -11.56 -19.26 4.94
C ASP A 385 -10.92 -20.41 5.75
N ILE A 386 -9.71 -20.81 5.36
CA ILE A 386 -8.93 -21.84 6.06
C ILE A 386 -8.23 -21.22 7.26
N VAL A 387 -8.84 -21.36 8.43
CA VAL A 387 -8.29 -20.83 9.69
C VAL A 387 -7.21 -21.77 10.22
N VAL A 388 -5.97 -21.28 10.30
CA VAL A 388 -4.83 -22.04 10.85
C VAL A 388 -4.47 -21.45 12.19
N LYS A 389 -4.71 -22.23 13.25
CA LYS A 389 -4.41 -21.85 14.62
C LYS A 389 -3.15 -22.56 15.14
N PRO A 390 -2.52 -21.97 16.17
CA PRO A 390 -1.56 -22.64 17.02
C PRO A 390 -1.90 -24.09 17.37
N LYS A 391 -0.97 -25.04 17.16
CA LYS A 391 -1.09 -26.47 17.50
C LYS A 391 -2.31 -27.15 16.83
N ALA A 392 -2.84 -26.57 15.75
CA ALA A 392 -4.05 -27.02 15.08
C ALA A 392 -3.83 -27.05 13.56
N SER A 393 -3.14 -28.09 13.09
CA SER A 393 -3.00 -28.37 11.66
C SER A 393 -4.35 -28.65 11.03
N VAL A 394 -4.56 -28.18 9.80
CA VAL A 394 -5.79 -28.35 9.04
C VAL A 394 -5.67 -29.60 8.16
N GLN A 395 -6.69 -30.44 8.17
CA GLN A 395 -6.74 -31.69 7.41
C GLN A 395 -7.93 -31.69 6.45
N ASP A 396 -7.93 -32.65 5.53
CA ASP A 396 -9.03 -32.94 4.61
C ASP A 396 -9.45 -31.79 3.66
N VAL A 397 -8.51 -30.89 3.36
CA VAL A 397 -8.76 -29.83 2.35
C VAL A 397 -8.83 -30.45 0.95
N THR A 398 -9.99 -30.38 0.31
CA THR A 398 -10.14 -30.84 -1.08
C THR A 398 -10.10 -29.65 -2.04
N ILE A 399 -9.20 -29.70 -3.01
CA ILE A 399 -9.11 -28.70 -4.10
C ILE A 399 -9.46 -29.38 -5.41
N THR A 400 -10.49 -28.89 -6.09
CA THR A 400 -10.85 -29.37 -7.43
C THR A 400 -10.22 -28.47 -8.49
N VAL A 401 -9.46 -29.06 -9.43
CA VAL A 401 -8.89 -28.36 -10.58
C VAL A 401 -9.62 -28.72 -11.86
N GLY A 402 -9.78 -27.73 -12.72
CA GLY A 402 -10.35 -27.90 -14.06
C GLY A 402 -9.55 -27.12 -15.10
N PRO A 403 -10.05 -27.07 -16.34
CA PRO A 403 -9.48 -26.20 -17.38
C PRO A 403 -9.42 -24.75 -16.88
N ALA A 404 -8.25 -24.12 -17.02
CA ALA A 404 -8.07 -22.71 -16.69
C ALA A 404 -8.54 -21.82 -17.84
N THR A 405 -9.05 -20.64 -17.49
CA THR A 405 -9.30 -19.56 -18.44
C THR A 405 -8.01 -18.80 -18.70
N ARG A 406 -7.70 -18.59 -19.97
CA ARG A 406 -6.56 -17.79 -20.40
C ARG A 406 -6.93 -16.31 -20.37
N VAL A 407 -6.32 -15.55 -19.48
CA VAL A 407 -6.40 -14.09 -19.45
C VAL A 407 -5.18 -13.53 -20.16
N TYR A 408 -5.38 -12.81 -21.26
CA TYR A 408 -4.29 -12.36 -22.13
C TYR A 408 -4.54 -10.96 -22.68
N GLY A 409 -3.55 -10.39 -23.35
CA GLY A 409 -3.70 -9.13 -24.06
C GLY A 409 -2.37 -8.46 -24.32
N LYS A 410 -2.40 -7.15 -24.58
CA LYS A 410 -1.23 -6.33 -24.92
C LYS A 410 -1.11 -5.09 -24.04
N VAL A 411 0.12 -4.66 -23.78
CA VAL A 411 0.43 -3.36 -23.23
C VAL A 411 1.14 -2.53 -24.29
N VAL A 412 0.58 -1.36 -24.63
CA VAL A 412 1.11 -0.46 -25.67
C VAL A 412 1.29 0.96 -25.14
N SER A 413 2.16 1.74 -25.79
CA SER A 413 2.34 3.17 -25.55
C SER A 413 1.12 3.97 -25.98
N ASN A 414 0.80 5.03 -25.23
CA ASN A 414 -0.24 5.99 -25.61
C ASN A 414 0.14 6.94 -26.76
N GLU A 415 1.44 7.06 -27.07
CA GLU A 415 1.94 8.01 -28.07
C GLU A 415 1.75 7.48 -29.50
N ASP A 416 2.11 6.23 -29.71
CA ASP A 416 2.26 5.62 -31.04
C ASP A 416 1.74 4.18 -31.11
N ALA A 417 1.10 3.69 -30.03
CA ALA A 417 0.66 2.30 -29.88
C ALA A 417 1.80 1.26 -30.02
N THR A 418 3.05 1.67 -29.83
CA THR A 418 4.19 0.74 -29.83
C THR A 418 4.10 -0.22 -28.65
N PRO A 419 4.35 -1.53 -28.85
CA PRO A 419 4.33 -2.50 -27.75
C PRO A 419 5.36 -2.20 -26.67
N ILE A 420 4.97 -2.38 -25.40
CA ILE A 420 5.85 -2.16 -24.26
C ILE A 420 6.27 -3.52 -23.68
N PRO A 421 7.54 -3.92 -23.85
CA PRO A 421 8.05 -5.15 -23.26
C PRO A 421 8.31 -5.00 -21.75
N ASP A 422 8.27 -6.13 -21.04
CA ASP A 422 8.55 -6.21 -19.60
C ASP A 422 7.64 -5.32 -18.72
N ALA A 423 6.48 -4.94 -19.23
CA ALA A 423 5.44 -4.31 -18.44
C ALA A 423 4.85 -5.33 -17.46
N SER A 424 4.71 -4.94 -16.19
CA SER A 424 4.07 -5.77 -15.17
C SER A 424 2.55 -5.74 -15.33
N VAL A 425 1.94 -6.92 -15.44
CA VAL A 425 0.50 -7.13 -15.38
C VAL A 425 0.20 -7.98 -14.15
N GLN A 426 -0.76 -7.53 -13.35
CA GLN A 426 -1.18 -8.21 -12.13
C GLN A 426 -2.66 -8.57 -12.23
N ILE A 427 -2.97 -9.80 -11.85
CA ILE A 427 -4.35 -10.26 -11.63
C ILE A 427 -4.48 -10.57 -10.14
N TYR A 428 -5.57 -10.17 -9.51
CA TYR A 428 -5.82 -10.49 -8.11
C TYR A 428 -7.27 -10.86 -7.88
N ALA A 429 -7.50 -11.81 -6.97
CA ALA A 429 -8.84 -12.26 -6.63
C ALA A 429 -9.64 -11.09 -6.02
N SER A 430 -10.86 -10.85 -6.52
CA SER A 430 -11.72 -9.76 -6.05
C SER A 430 -12.75 -10.18 -5.00
N ASP A 431 -12.99 -11.48 -4.88
CA ASP A 431 -14.11 -12.01 -4.10
C ASP A 431 -13.72 -12.42 -2.68
N LEU A 432 -12.44 -12.29 -2.33
CA LEU A 432 -11.94 -12.59 -1.00
C LEU A 432 -12.31 -11.47 -0.03
N LYS A 433 -12.79 -11.87 1.16
CA LYS A 433 -13.15 -10.96 2.24
C LYS A 433 -12.03 -10.86 3.25
N ALA A 434 -11.93 -9.71 3.91
CA ALA A 434 -11.06 -9.57 5.07
C ALA A 434 -11.62 -10.41 6.23
N PRO A 435 -10.82 -11.29 6.86
CA PRO A 435 -11.30 -12.08 7.98
C PRO A 435 -11.50 -11.20 9.23
N ASP A 436 -12.50 -11.53 10.05
CA ASP A 436 -12.61 -10.97 11.40
C ASP A 436 -11.64 -11.73 12.33
N LEU A 437 -10.44 -11.16 12.48
CA LEU A 437 -9.37 -11.80 13.24
C LEU A 437 -9.72 -11.91 14.74
N GLU A 438 -10.45 -10.93 15.29
CA GLU A 438 -10.83 -10.92 16.70
C GLU A 438 -11.89 -11.99 16.99
N ALA A 439 -12.93 -12.09 16.16
CA ALA A 439 -13.94 -13.14 16.27
C ALA A 439 -13.32 -14.55 16.14
N LEU A 440 -12.25 -14.69 15.37
CA LEU A 440 -11.52 -15.95 15.22
C LEU A 440 -10.52 -16.22 16.35
N GLY A 441 -10.31 -15.28 17.27
CA GLY A 441 -9.31 -15.38 18.34
C GLY A 441 -7.87 -15.37 17.83
N ILE A 442 -7.63 -14.74 16.68
CA ILE A 442 -6.29 -14.53 16.11
C ILE A 442 -5.71 -13.25 16.72
N PRO A 443 -4.52 -13.30 17.35
CA PRO A 443 -3.90 -12.12 17.94
C PRO A 443 -3.68 -11.00 16.91
N THR A 444 -4.01 -9.78 17.29
CA THR A 444 -3.72 -8.57 16.51
C THR A 444 -3.00 -7.55 17.39
N SER A 445 -2.14 -6.73 16.79
CA SER A 445 -1.55 -5.57 17.45
C SER A 445 -2.36 -4.30 17.14
N GLU A 446 -2.21 -3.24 17.93
CA GLU A 446 -2.82 -1.93 17.61
C GLU A 446 -2.39 -1.41 16.23
N GLU A 447 -1.17 -1.75 15.80
CA GLU A 447 -0.61 -1.41 14.48
C GLU A 447 -1.20 -2.24 13.34
N SER A 448 -1.77 -3.43 13.63
CA SER A 448 -2.28 -4.40 12.66
C SER A 448 -3.80 -4.64 12.78
N ARG A 449 -4.55 -3.71 13.41
CA ARG A 449 -6.03 -3.79 13.48
C ARG A 449 -6.73 -3.76 12.11
N TRP A 450 -6.00 -3.44 11.04
CA TRP A 450 -6.48 -3.51 9.68
C TRP A 450 -6.38 -4.94 9.14
N SER A 451 -7.51 -5.64 9.11
CA SER A 451 -7.61 -6.91 8.38
C SER A 451 -7.75 -6.65 6.88
N SER A 452 -6.94 -7.34 6.08
CA SER A 452 -7.05 -7.35 4.61
C SER A 452 -7.42 -8.75 4.12
N PRO A 453 -8.10 -8.91 2.98
CA PRO A 453 -8.27 -10.22 2.39
C PRO A 453 -6.91 -10.87 2.10
N PRO A 454 -6.82 -12.22 2.11
CA PRO A 454 -5.61 -12.91 1.67
C PRO A 454 -5.15 -12.40 0.29
N PRO A 455 -3.90 -11.91 0.14
CA PRO A 455 -3.46 -11.16 -1.03
C PRO A 455 -3.08 -12.08 -2.20
N LEU A 456 -4.04 -12.85 -2.70
CA LEU A 456 -3.82 -13.84 -3.75
C LEU A 456 -3.73 -13.15 -5.12
N ARG A 457 -2.55 -13.23 -5.74
CA ARG A 457 -2.21 -12.51 -6.97
C ARG A 457 -1.44 -13.41 -7.95
N TRP A 458 -1.68 -13.17 -9.22
CA TRP A 458 -0.90 -13.67 -10.35
C TRP A 458 -0.18 -12.51 -11.02
N TYR A 459 0.99 -12.81 -11.58
CA TYR A 459 1.86 -11.82 -12.19
C TYR A 459 2.28 -12.32 -13.57
N ALA A 460 2.26 -11.43 -14.56
CA ALA A 460 2.90 -11.61 -15.85
C ALA A 460 3.77 -10.41 -16.20
N ARG A 461 4.79 -10.66 -17.01
CA ARG A 461 5.56 -9.64 -17.70
C ARG A 461 5.26 -9.75 -19.19
N THR A 462 5.14 -8.62 -19.88
CA THR A 462 4.93 -8.63 -21.32
C THR A 462 6.18 -9.06 -22.08
N SER A 463 6.02 -9.79 -23.19
CA SER A 463 7.07 -10.13 -24.14
C SER A 463 7.51 -8.93 -25.00
N GLU A 464 8.46 -9.15 -25.91
CA GLU A 464 8.97 -8.13 -26.85
C GLU A 464 7.87 -7.47 -27.69
N ASP A 465 6.82 -8.21 -28.04
CA ASP A 465 5.64 -7.72 -28.78
C ASP A 465 4.54 -7.14 -27.86
N GLY A 466 4.87 -6.90 -26.59
CA GLY A 466 3.98 -6.33 -25.58
C GLY A 466 2.85 -7.26 -25.13
N THR A 467 2.84 -8.54 -25.51
CA THR A 467 1.79 -9.49 -25.12
C THR A 467 2.03 -10.09 -23.75
N TYR A 468 0.95 -10.47 -23.05
CA TYR A 468 1.02 -11.24 -21.81
C TYR A 468 -0.06 -12.31 -21.78
N GLU A 469 0.15 -13.34 -20.95
CA GLU A 469 -0.88 -14.32 -20.62
C GLU A 469 -0.74 -14.83 -19.18
N VAL A 470 -1.89 -15.14 -18.57
CA VAL A 470 -2.03 -15.73 -17.24
C VAL A 470 -3.19 -16.73 -17.28
N PHE A 471 -3.09 -17.81 -16.49
CA PHE A 471 -4.16 -18.80 -16.37
C PHE A 471 -4.80 -18.73 -14.98
N VAL A 472 -6.12 -18.59 -14.94
CA VAL A 472 -6.91 -18.51 -13.70
C VAL A 472 -8.08 -19.48 -13.74
N GLY A 473 -8.51 -19.95 -12.57
CA GLY A 473 -9.70 -20.79 -12.44
C GLY A 473 -10.98 -19.96 -12.32
N PRO A 474 -12.13 -20.60 -12.05
CA PRO A 474 -13.38 -19.90 -11.81
C PRO A 474 -13.33 -18.98 -10.57
N GLY A 475 -13.90 -17.78 -10.69
CA GLY A 475 -13.93 -16.76 -9.63
C GLY A 475 -13.98 -15.32 -10.16
N GLY A 476 -14.16 -14.36 -9.27
CA GLY A 476 -14.04 -12.93 -9.58
C GLY A 476 -12.62 -12.40 -9.39
N TYR A 477 -12.20 -11.55 -10.33
CA TYR A 477 -10.85 -11.03 -10.45
C TYR A 477 -10.84 -9.55 -10.83
N ASN A 478 -9.72 -8.91 -10.55
CA ASN A 478 -9.32 -7.67 -11.20
C ASN A 478 -8.00 -7.90 -11.95
N VAL A 479 -7.82 -7.21 -13.08
CA VAL A 479 -6.55 -7.15 -13.83
C VAL A 479 -6.15 -5.71 -14.07
N GLU A 480 -4.85 -5.42 -13.89
CA GLU A 480 -4.25 -4.11 -14.12
C GLU A 480 -2.81 -4.23 -14.60
N SER A 481 -2.31 -3.22 -15.32
CA SER A 481 -0.89 -3.06 -15.63
C SER A 481 -0.27 -1.89 -14.86
N THR A 482 0.95 -2.09 -14.35
CA THR A 482 1.64 -1.09 -13.52
C THR A 482 1.91 0.20 -14.31
N GLY A 483 1.40 1.32 -13.80
CA GLY A 483 1.52 2.64 -14.42
C GLY A 483 0.43 2.95 -15.46
N THR A 484 -0.68 2.21 -15.47
CA THR A 484 -1.84 2.46 -16.34
C THR A 484 -3.04 2.93 -15.50
N PRO A 485 -3.94 3.78 -16.04
CA PRO A 485 -5.14 4.22 -15.33
C PRO A 485 -6.21 3.13 -15.19
N SER A 486 -6.12 2.08 -16.00
CA SER A 486 -7.22 1.15 -16.22
C SER A 486 -7.07 -0.09 -15.36
N ARG A 487 -8.12 -0.38 -14.59
CA ARG A 487 -8.32 -1.64 -13.87
C ARG A 487 -9.61 -2.26 -14.37
N HIS A 488 -9.56 -3.51 -14.80
CA HIS A 488 -10.72 -4.24 -15.27
C HIS A 488 -11.15 -5.27 -14.22
N ARG A 489 -12.42 -5.21 -13.79
CA ARG A 489 -13.04 -6.25 -12.98
C ARG A 489 -13.75 -7.25 -13.90
N PHE A 490 -13.60 -8.53 -13.64
CA PHE A 490 -14.22 -9.59 -14.44
C PHE A 490 -14.49 -10.85 -13.61
N THR A 491 -15.36 -11.72 -14.12
CA THR A 491 -15.70 -13.00 -13.52
C THR A 491 -15.41 -14.12 -14.51
N VAL A 492 -14.77 -15.17 -14.03
CA VAL A 492 -14.51 -16.41 -14.77
C VAL A 492 -15.51 -17.47 -14.32
N THR A 493 -16.25 -18.02 -15.28
CA THR A 493 -17.16 -19.16 -15.08
C THR A 493 -16.64 -20.38 -15.83
N ASP A 494 -16.68 -20.31 -17.16
CA ASP A 494 -16.40 -21.41 -18.10
C ASP A 494 -15.79 -20.92 -19.42
N GLN A 495 -15.54 -19.61 -19.54
CA GLN A 495 -14.93 -19.02 -20.74
C GLN A 495 -13.53 -19.59 -20.95
N LYS A 496 -13.16 -19.87 -22.20
CA LYS A 496 -11.82 -20.37 -22.52
C LYS A 496 -10.76 -19.27 -22.45
N GLU A 497 -11.08 -18.08 -22.95
CA GLU A 497 -10.14 -16.97 -23.03
C GLU A 497 -10.85 -15.62 -22.77
N LEU A 498 -10.12 -14.68 -22.18
CA LEU A 498 -10.55 -13.30 -21.93
C LEU A 498 -9.40 -12.35 -22.27
N GLU A 499 -9.67 -11.33 -23.09
CA GLU A 499 -8.67 -10.37 -23.56
C GLU A 499 -8.81 -9.02 -22.83
N PHE A 500 -7.70 -8.51 -22.30
CA PHE A 500 -7.61 -7.16 -21.73
C PHE A 500 -6.38 -6.44 -22.25
N ASN A 501 -6.59 -5.31 -22.92
CA ASN A 501 -5.51 -4.50 -23.46
C ASN A 501 -5.30 -3.25 -22.60
N PHE A 502 -4.04 -2.88 -22.40
CA PHE A 502 -3.66 -1.72 -21.62
C PHE A 502 -2.90 -0.71 -22.47
N VAL A 503 -3.24 0.56 -22.27
CA VAL A 503 -2.47 1.68 -22.82
C VAL A 503 -1.72 2.32 -21.66
N LYS A 504 -0.38 2.26 -21.72
CA LYS A 504 0.49 2.86 -20.73
C LYS A 504 0.96 4.23 -21.22
N GLU A 505 0.81 5.20 -20.34
CA GLU A 505 1.32 6.53 -20.57
C GLU A 505 2.84 6.53 -20.34
N ILE A 506 3.59 6.82 -21.40
CA ILE A 506 5.04 7.03 -21.27
C ILE A 506 5.24 8.51 -20.91
N PRO A 507 5.79 8.82 -19.72
CA PRO A 507 6.01 10.20 -19.32
C PRO A 507 6.97 10.87 -20.31
N ARG A 508 6.53 11.95 -20.96
CA ARG A 508 7.41 12.77 -21.79
C ARG A 508 8.46 13.46 -20.91
N SER A 509 9.67 13.62 -21.43
CA SER A 509 10.74 14.36 -20.76
C SER A 509 11.13 15.61 -21.54
N GLY A 510 11.65 16.61 -20.84
CA GLY A 510 12.23 17.81 -21.45
C GLY A 510 13.03 18.62 -20.44
N SER A 511 13.81 19.58 -20.94
CA SER A 511 14.60 20.49 -20.12
C SER A 511 13.75 21.63 -19.56
N ILE A 512 14.04 22.04 -18.33
CA ILE A 512 13.64 23.34 -17.80
C ILE A 512 14.88 24.16 -17.42
N GLN A 513 14.92 25.40 -17.90
CA GLN A 513 15.92 26.39 -17.50
C GLN A 513 15.34 27.24 -16.38
N GLY A 514 16.08 27.40 -15.29
CA GLY A 514 15.63 28.16 -14.16
C GLY A 514 16.63 29.21 -13.72
N ASN A 515 16.13 30.26 -13.08
CA ASN A 515 16.95 31.28 -12.42
C ASN A 515 16.39 31.55 -11.02
N VAL A 516 17.26 31.65 -10.02
CA VAL A 516 16.89 32.00 -8.65
C VAL A 516 17.34 33.43 -8.37
N VAL A 517 16.41 34.27 -7.91
CA VAL A 517 16.67 35.68 -7.65
C VAL A 517 16.20 36.10 -6.27
N ASN A 518 16.91 37.04 -5.65
CA ASN A 518 16.41 37.73 -4.48
C ASN A 518 15.22 38.62 -4.88
N SER A 519 14.07 38.47 -4.23
CA SER A 519 12.85 39.21 -4.60
C SER A 519 12.93 40.71 -4.35
N GLU A 520 13.77 41.16 -3.42
CA GLU A 520 13.91 42.57 -3.05
C GLU A 520 14.93 43.29 -3.95
N THR A 521 16.07 42.65 -4.22
CA THR A 521 17.15 43.29 -5.00
C THR A 521 17.14 42.92 -6.48
N GLY A 522 16.56 41.77 -6.83
CA GLY A 522 16.60 41.19 -8.18
C GLY A 522 17.92 40.46 -8.51
N ASP A 523 18.86 40.42 -7.58
CA ASP A 523 20.17 39.80 -7.80
C ASP A 523 20.07 38.26 -7.91
N PRO A 524 20.90 37.62 -8.75
CA PRO A 524 20.98 36.17 -8.83
C PRO A 524 21.52 35.55 -7.54
N VAL A 525 21.05 34.33 -7.23
CA VAL A 525 21.44 33.61 -6.01
C VAL A 525 22.19 32.33 -6.39
N ALA A 526 23.51 32.37 -6.23
CA ALA A 526 24.41 31.26 -6.53
C ALA A 526 24.49 30.19 -5.42
N ASP A 527 24.94 29.00 -5.78
CA ASP A 527 25.23 27.87 -4.87
C ASP A 527 24.06 27.45 -3.94
N VAL A 528 22.82 27.61 -4.40
CA VAL A 528 21.63 27.14 -3.68
C VAL A 528 21.03 25.89 -4.32
N VAL A 529 20.43 25.04 -3.50
CA VAL A 529 19.76 23.82 -3.95
C VAL A 529 18.31 24.13 -4.30
N VAL A 530 17.89 23.68 -5.48
CA VAL A 530 16.51 23.71 -5.95
C VAL A 530 15.91 22.31 -5.82
N ASP A 531 14.92 22.16 -4.96
CA ASP A 531 14.15 20.93 -4.81
C ASP A 531 12.91 20.97 -5.70
N GLY A 532 12.76 20.00 -6.60
CA GLY A 532 11.63 19.88 -7.50
C GLY A 532 10.74 18.69 -7.16
N VAL A 533 9.51 18.96 -6.74
CA VAL A 533 8.54 17.99 -6.25
C VAL A 533 7.35 17.88 -7.21
N TYR A 534 7.25 16.75 -7.92
CA TYR A 534 6.16 16.51 -8.87
C TYR A 534 4.77 16.48 -8.23
N ARG A 535 3.77 16.94 -8.99
CA ARG A 535 2.34 16.93 -8.66
C ARG A 535 1.57 15.90 -9.48
N ASN A 536 2.16 14.71 -9.64
CA ASN A 536 1.55 13.62 -10.37
C ASN A 536 1.97 12.30 -9.73
N GLU A 537 1.03 11.39 -9.48
CA GLU A 537 1.31 10.10 -8.85
C GLU A 537 2.23 9.16 -9.66
N ARG A 538 2.38 9.40 -10.97
CA ARG A 538 3.16 8.56 -11.90
C ARG A 538 4.57 9.07 -12.15
N HIS A 539 5.00 10.12 -11.45
CA HIS A 539 6.38 10.57 -11.55
C HIS A 539 7.35 9.46 -11.09
N VAL A 540 8.52 9.41 -11.71
CA VAL A 540 9.56 8.41 -11.38
C VAL A 540 10.30 8.80 -10.11
N ALA A 541 10.78 10.04 -10.05
CA ALA A 541 11.50 10.59 -8.91
C ALA A 541 11.47 12.12 -8.98
N ASP A 542 11.49 12.77 -7.82
CA ASP A 542 11.75 14.21 -7.68
C ASP A 542 13.19 14.54 -8.12
N PHE A 543 13.45 15.83 -8.41
CA PHE A 543 14.79 16.26 -8.81
C PHE A 543 15.41 17.22 -7.79
N ARG A 544 16.74 17.32 -7.83
CA ARG A 544 17.51 18.42 -7.25
C ARG A 544 18.42 19.06 -8.29
N ALA A 545 18.54 20.38 -8.22
CA ALA A 545 19.50 21.15 -8.99
C ALA A 545 20.31 22.03 -8.05
N ARG A 546 21.48 22.49 -8.49
CA ARG A 546 22.24 23.55 -7.83
C ARG A 546 22.38 24.72 -8.81
N THR A 547 22.24 25.94 -8.31
CA THR A 547 22.47 27.13 -9.13
C THR A 547 23.95 27.38 -9.36
N ASP A 548 24.30 27.85 -10.55
CA ASP A 548 25.63 28.37 -10.87
C ASP A 548 25.85 29.78 -10.30
N ASP A 549 27.01 30.37 -10.60
CA ASP A 549 27.39 31.71 -10.13
C ASP A 549 26.43 32.83 -10.62
N ASP A 550 25.69 32.59 -11.71
CA ASP A 550 24.70 33.49 -12.26
C ASP A 550 23.27 33.18 -11.74
N GLY A 551 23.15 32.29 -10.75
CA GLY A 551 21.87 31.89 -10.16
C GLY A 551 21.05 30.93 -11.03
N GLN A 552 21.63 30.41 -12.11
CA GLN A 552 20.92 29.61 -13.11
C GLN A 552 21.04 28.12 -12.83
N PHE A 553 20.03 27.36 -13.26
CA PHE A 553 20.05 25.90 -13.26
C PHE A 553 19.38 25.34 -14.51
N ASN A 554 19.77 24.14 -14.92
CA ASN A 554 19.14 23.42 -16.02
C ASN A 554 18.96 21.96 -15.64
N VAL A 555 17.74 21.45 -15.77
CA VAL A 555 17.38 20.08 -15.36
C VAL A 555 16.54 19.40 -16.43
N GLN A 556 16.84 18.14 -16.70
CA GLN A 556 15.94 17.25 -17.41
C GLN A 556 14.86 16.74 -16.46
N ARG A 557 13.59 16.94 -16.82
CA ARG A 557 12.44 16.57 -16.00
C ARG A 557 11.40 15.81 -16.82
N GLN A 558 10.52 15.10 -16.13
CA GLN A 558 9.27 14.65 -16.73
C GLN A 558 8.33 15.86 -16.89
N LEU A 559 7.58 15.89 -17.99
CA LEU A 559 6.68 16.99 -18.32
C LEU A 559 5.35 16.82 -17.57
N TYR A 560 5.44 16.83 -16.23
CA TYR A 560 4.32 16.91 -15.31
C TYR A 560 4.39 18.24 -14.54
N PRO A 561 3.26 18.73 -14.00
CA PRO A 561 3.31 19.87 -13.09
C PRO A 561 4.21 19.56 -11.88
N ILE A 562 4.98 20.56 -11.45
CA ILE A 562 5.97 20.44 -10.38
C ILE A 562 5.92 21.67 -9.51
N THR A 563 6.10 21.49 -8.20
CA THR A 563 6.33 22.59 -7.26
C THR A 563 7.82 22.61 -6.96
N MET A 564 8.44 23.78 -7.11
CA MET A 564 9.87 23.98 -6.83
C MET A 564 10.05 24.79 -5.56
N TYR A 565 11.05 24.43 -4.77
CA TYR A 565 11.43 25.09 -3.53
C TYR A 565 12.92 25.41 -3.54
N VAL A 566 13.24 26.59 -3.01
CA VAL A 566 14.63 27.02 -2.80
C VAL A 566 14.74 27.71 -1.45
N ALA A 567 15.86 27.49 -0.77
CA ALA A 567 16.25 28.24 0.42
C ALA A 567 17.68 28.76 0.27
N SER A 568 17.94 29.96 0.79
CA SER A 568 19.30 30.44 1.01
C SER A 568 20.03 29.53 1.99
N LYS A 569 21.36 29.59 1.96
CA LYS A 569 22.24 28.73 2.79
C LYS A 569 22.00 28.90 4.30
N ASP A 570 21.61 30.09 4.74
CA ASP A 570 21.24 30.41 6.13
C ASP A 570 19.74 30.21 6.43
N GLY A 571 18.95 29.85 5.42
CA GLY A 571 17.50 29.63 5.52
C GLY A 571 16.65 30.88 5.73
N SER A 572 17.25 32.08 5.67
CA SER A 572 16.56 33.36 5.90
C SER A 572 15.69 33.80 4.72
N LEU A 573 16.05 33.40 3.51
CA LEU A 573 15.29 33.64 2.28
C LEU A 573 14.80 32.32 1.70
N LYS A 574 13.53 32.26 1.33
CA LYS A 574 12.93 31.07 0.71
C LYS A 574 11.94 31.44 -0.38
N GLY A 575 11.77 30.53 -1.33
CA GLY A 575 10.83 30.70 -2.44
C GLY A 575 10.18 29.38 -2.81
N ILE A 576 8.90 29.46 -3.18
CA ILE A 576 8.14 28.35 -3.73
C ILE A 576 7.42 28.82 -4.98
N VAL A 577 7.52 28.06 -6.07
CA VAL A 577 6.79 28.32 -7.32
C VAL A 577 6.16 27.04 -7.85
N GLU A 578 5.05 27.19 -8.54
CA GLU A 578 4.44 26.12 -9.32
C GLU A 578 4.79 26.27 -10.79
N VAL A 579 5.09 25.15 -11.44
CA VAL A 579 5.53 25.07 -12.83
C VAL A 579 4.66 24.06 -13.55
N THR A 580 4.08 24.46 -14.69
CA THR A 580 3.22 23.58 -15.49
C THR A 580 4.02 22.52 -16.24
N ALA A 581 3.34 21.53 -16.84
CA ALA A 581 3.99 20.46 -17.61
C ALA A 581 4.79 20.97 -18.82
N ASP A 582 4.30 22.01 -19.49
CA ASP A 582 4.81 22.54 -20.76
C ASP A 582 5.77 23.73 -20.61
N GLN A 583 5.90 24.27 -19.39
CA GLN A 583 6.78 25.39 -19.10
C GLN A 583 8.26 25.01 -19.26
N LYS A 584 8.98 25.79 -20.08
CA LYS A 584 10.39 25.58 -20.44
C LYS A 584 11.38 26.42 -19.63
N SER A 585 10.90 27.50 -19.01
CA SER A 585 11.71 28.39 -18.19
C SER A 585 10.98 28.86 -16.94
N VAL A 586 11.69 29.09 -15.84
CA VAL A 586 11.11 29.56 -14.57
C VAL A 586 12.05 30.53 -13.84
N THR A 587 11.50 31.54 -13.21
CA THR A 587 12.23 32.36 -12.23
C THR A 587 11.66 32.06 -10.85
N ILE A 588 12.53 31.72 -9.89
CA ILE A 588 12.17 31.45 -8.50
C ILE A 588 12.60 32.65 -7.65
N PRO A 589 11.67 33.54 -7.27
CA PRO A 589 11.98 34.60 -6.31
C PRO A 589 12.07 34.00 -4.92
N ILE A 590 13.15 34.32 -4.19
CA ILE A 590 13.28 34.01 -2.76
C ILE A 590 13.15 35.30 -1.93
N SER A 591 12.38 35.23 -0.86
CA SER A 591 12.02 36.37 -0.01
C SER A 591 12.25 36.06 1.46
N PRO A 592 12.35 37.08 2.35
CA PRO A 592 12.38 36.86 3.79
C PRO A 592 11.21 36.01 4.27
N VAL A 593 11.51 35.06 5.14
CA VAL A 593 10.53 34.09 5.67
C VAL A 593 9.61 34.68 6.74
N ALA A 594 8.45 34.06 6.91
CA ALA A 594 7.54 34.27 8.02
C ALA A 594 7.77 33.23 9.14
N SER A 595 7.26 33.56 10.32
CA SER A 595 7.15 32.68 11.48
C SER A 595 5.75 32.81 12.07
N VAL A 596 5.27 31.77 12.72
CA VAL A 596 3.96 31.75 13.35
C VAL A 596 4.06 31.18 14.76
N LYS A 597 3.38 31.83 15.71
CA LYS A 597 3.19 31.32 17.06
C LYS A 597 1.71 31.13 17.35
N GLY A 598 1.42 30.23 18.28
CA GLY A 598 0.07 30.01 18.77
C GLY A 598 0.10 29.20 20.05
N ARG A 599 -1.08 29.03 20.65
CA ARG A 599 -1.29 28.23 21.85
C ARG A 599 -2.32 27.15 21.58
N MET A 600 -1.96 25.90 21.78
CA MET A 600 -2.88 24.78 21.58
C MET A 600 -3.69 24.51 22.84
N ILE A 601 -5.00 24.39 22.68
CA ILE A 601 -5.96 24.07 23.74
C ILE A 601 -6.83 22.88 23.37
N ASP A 602 -7.32 22.15 24.36
CA ASP A 602 -8.38 21.17 24.19
C ASP A 602 -9.66 21.86 23.72
N ARG A 603 -10.31 21.34 22.68
CA ARG A 603 -11.56 21.94 22.19
C ARG A 603 -12.66 21.92 23.24
N ASP A 604 -12.75 20.84 24.04
CA ASP A 604 -13.87 20.58 24.92
C ASP A 604 -13.59 21.12 26.33
N THR A 605 -12.40 20.89 26.90
CA THR A 605 -12.06 21.39 28.25
C THR A 605 -11.54 22.83 28.25
N LYS A 606 -11.09 23.35 27.11
CA LYS A 606 -10.40 24.64 26.97
C LYS A 606 -9.06 24.74 27.69
N GLU A 607 -8.53 23.62 28.19
CA GLU A 607 -7.25 23.59 28.89
C GLU A 607 -6.07 23.53 27.89
N PRO A 608 -4.89 24.07 28.25
CA PRO A 608 -3.71 24.00 27.39
C PRO A 608 -3.21 22.57 27.16
N LYS A 609 -2.67 22.31 25.96
CA LYS A 609 -2.07 21.03 25.58
C LYS A 609 -0.56 21.15 25.41
N GLY A 610 0.16 20.88 26.50
CA GLY A 610 1.62 20.88 26.48
C GLY A 610 2.27 19.56 26.03
N ASN A 611 3.57 19.61 25.77
CA ASN A 611 4.42 18.47 25.36
C ASN A 611 3.85 17.67 24.18
N THR A 612 3.18 18.35 23.26
CA THR A 612 2.52 17.73 22.11
C THR A 612 3.24 18.13 20.83
N GLU A 613 3.63 17.15 20.02
CA GLU A 613 4.28 17.41 18.73
C GLU A 613 3.25 17.85 17.68
N ILE A 614 3.53 18.98 17.04
CA ILE A 614 2.79 19.53 15.92
C ILE A 614 3.67 19.38 14.68
N GLY A 615 3.22 18.54 13.74
CA GLY A 615 3.79 18.47 12.40
C GLY A 615 3.14 19.51 11.50
N TRP A 616 3.94 20.27 10.75
CA TRP A 616 3.45 21.27 9.82
C TRP A 616 4.19 21.23 8.48
N GLY A 617 3.54 21.69 7.41
CA GLY A 617 4.15 21.79 6.09
C GLY A 617 3.16 22.11 4.98
N ARG A 618 3.68 22.37 3.79
CA ARG A 618 2.87 22.64 2.59
C ARG A 618 2.35 21.32 2.03
N ARG A 619 1.05 21.26 1.72
CA ARG A 619 0.48 20.11 1.02
C ARG A 619 0.79 20.21 -0.47
N ILE A 620 1.20 19.08 -1.06
CA ILE A 620 1.48 18.96 -2.48
C ILE A 620 0.68 17.78 -2.99
N TYR A 621 -0.35 18.09 -3.77
CA TYR A 621 -1.25 17.11 -4.33
C TYR A 621 -0.63 16.46 -5.57
N LEU A 622 -0.71 15.14 -5.66
CA LEU A 622 -0.23 14.32 -6.77
C LEU A 622 -1.26 14.27 -7.92
N GLY A 623 -1.89 15.42 -8.20
CA GLY A 623 -3.02 15.58 -9.11
C GLY A 623 -3.85 16.81 -8.71
N TYR A 624 -5.17 16.62 -8.60
CA TYR A 624 -6.12 17.60 -8.06
C TYR A 624 -6.06 17.68 -6.54
N GLU A 625 -6.66 18.70 -5.92
CA GLU A 625 -6.70 18.82 -4.45
C GLU A 625 -7.40 17.65 -3.74
N SER A 626 -8.27 16.93 -4.44
CA SER A 626 -8.88 15.68 -3.97
C SER A 626 -7.96 14.45 -4.03
N SER A 627 -6.81 14.56 -4.70
CA SER A 627 -5.88 13.44 -4.91
C SER A 627 -5.01 13.16 -3.68
N LEU A 628 -4.31 12.02 -3.71
CA LEU A 628 -3.24 11.74 -2.75
C LEU A 628 -2.27 12.91 -2.71
N SER A 629 -1.76 13.19 -1.51
CA SER A 629 -0.89 14.33 -1.32
C SER A 629 0.21 14.03 -0.32
N ARG A 630 1.33 14.72 -0.50
CA ARG A 630 2.46 14.70 0.42
C ARG A 630 2.60 16.04 1.12
N THR A 631 3.09 16.02 2.36
CA THR A 631 3.47 17.22 3.09
C THR A 631 4.96 17.46 2.87
N SER A 632 5.33 18.68 2.50
CA SER A 632 6.73 19.05 2.20
C SER A 632 7.07 20.44 2.74
N TRP A 633 8.37 20.70 2.90
CA TRP A 633 8.94 22.00 3.28
C TRP A 633 8.30 22.64 4.52
N GLY A 634 8.13 21.84 5.56
CA GLY A 634 7.79 22.31 6.90
C GLY A 634 8.63 21.60 7.95
N GLY A 635 8.08 21.38 9.14
CA GLY A 635 8.83 20.81 10.24
C GLY A 635 7.94 20.26 11.36
N LYS A 636 8.56 20.03 12.50
CA LYS A 636 7.90 19.62 13.74
C LYS A 636 8.23 20.62 14.83
N VAL A 637 7.26 20.90 15.69
CA VAL A 637 7.45 21.73 16.89
C VAL A 637 6.67 21.11 18.04
N THR A 638 7.27 21.05 19.22
CA THR A 638 6.60 20.56 20.43
C THR A 638 6.09 21.73 21.24
N THR A 639 4.84 21.66 21.70
CA THR A 639 4.28 22.67 22.59
C THR A 639 4.97 22.66 23.96
N ASP A 640 5.17 23.84 24.55
CA ASP A 640 5.60 23.97 25.94
C ASP A 640 4.48 23.54 26.92
N ALA A 641 4.74 23.56 28.23
CA ALA A 641 3.74 23.18 29.25
C ALA A 641 2.43 23.98 29.19
N ASP A 642 2.48 25.22 28.69
CA ASP A 642 1.35 26.13 28.53
C ASP A 642 0.68 26.02 27.16
N GLY A 643 1.10 25.05 26.34
CA GLY A 643 0.57 24.79 25.01
C GLY A 643 1.13 25.69 23.91
N ASN A 644 2.10 26.56 24.20
CA ASN A 644 2.64 27.49 23.20
C ASN A 644 3.61 26.79 22.25
N PHE A 645 3.61 27.21 20.99
CA PHE A 645 4.58 26.77 19.99
C PHE A 645 5.00 27.92 19.07
N THR A 646 6.12 27.76 18.38
CA THR A 646 6.54 28.66 17.30
C THR A 646 7.11 27.85 16.14
N ALA A 647 6.52 28.01 14.96
CA ALA A 647 7.00 27.46 13.70
C ALA A 647 7.68 28.57 12.87
N THR A 648 8.86 28.30 12.33
CA THR A 648 9.68 29.29 11.63
C THR A 648 10.00 28.87 10.20
N GLY A 649 10.31 29.83 9.34
CA GLY A 649 10.77 29.55 7.99
C GLY A 649 9.66 29.27 6.99
N LEU A 650 8.47 29.85 7.18
CA LEU A 650 7.34 29.75 6.26
C LEU A 650 7.54 30.70 5.07
N VAL A 651 7.20 30.25 3.86
CA VAL A 651 7.25 31.08 2.65
C VAL A 651 5.98 31.93 2.57
N VAL A 652 6.14 33.24 2.42
CA VAL A 652 5.03 34.19 2.27
C VAL A 652 4.15 33.82 1.06
N GLY A 653 2.84 33.87 1.25
CA GLY A 653 1.83 33.54 0.24
C GLY A 653 1.58 32.05 0.03
N GLN A 654 2.21 31.16 0.80
CA GLN A 654 2.00 29.71 0.70
C GLN A 654 1.15 29.18 1.86
N GLU A 655 0.21 28.29 1.58
CA GLU A 655 -0.62 27.65 2.61
C GLU A 655 0.13 26.49 3.30
N TYR A 656 0.08 26.48 4.62
CA TYR A 656 0.67 25.45 5.48
C TYR A 656 -0.40 24.79 6.33
N HIS A 657 -0.36 23.45 6.40
CA HIS A 657 -1.23 22.66 7.26
C HIS A 657 -0.50 22.29 8.55
N PHE A 658 -1.18 22.42 9.68
CA PHE A 658 -0.70 22.03 10.99
C PHE A 658 -1.51 20.83 11.48
N THR A 659 -0.82 19.78 11.89
CA THR A 659 -1.41 18.49 12.28
C THR A 659 -0.79 17.96 13.56
N VAL A 660 -1.59 17.24 14.32
CA VAL A 660 -1.19 16.61 15.59
C VAL A 660 -1.49 15.12 15.50
N GLU A 661 -0.50 14.30 15.85
CA GLU A 661 -0.68 12.86 15.98
C GLU A 661 -1.32 12.55 17.34
N GLN A 662 -2.64 12.40 17.36
CA GLN A 662 -3.38 12.15 18.62
C GLN A 662 -3.37 10.67 19.02
N VAL A 663 -3.25 9.79 18.03
CA VAL A 663 -3.07 8.34 18.17
C VAL A 663 -2.03 7.95 17.12
N LYS A 664 -1.22 6.92 17.38
CA LYS A 664 -0.17 6.46 16.45
C LYS A 664 -0.74 6.31 15.02
N HIS A 665 -0.13 6.98 14.06
CA HIS A 665 -0.50 7.10 12.65
C HIS A 665 -1.89 7.71 12.36
N ARG A 666 -2.51 8.39 13.33
CA ARG A 666 -3.76 9.14 13.16
C ARG A 666 -3.55 10.62 13.46
N TYR A 667 -3.40 11.36 12.38
CA TYR A 667 -3.20 12.80 12.41
C TYR A 667 -4.55 13.53 12.42
N SER A 668 -4.66 14.53 13.27
CA SER A 668 -5.78 15.46 13.32
C SER A 668 -5.33 16.85 12.90
N ARG A 669 -6.17 17.54 12.13
CA ARG A 669 -5.90 18.91 11.71
C ARG A 669 -6.04 19.84 12.92
N LEU A 670 -5.02 20.67 13.15
CA LEU A 670 -5.03 21.74 14.14
C LEU A 670 -5.51 23.05 13.49
N THR A 671 -4.84 23.49 12.42
CA THR A 671 -5.21 24.68 11.64
C THR A 671 -4.53 24.66 10.27
N ASP A 672 -4.98 25.52 9.35
CA ASP A 672 -4.22 25.90 8.16
C ASP A 672 -3.86 27.39 8.26
N PHE A 673 -2.71 27.78 7.72
CA PHE A 673 -2.23 29.16 7.80
C PHE A 673 -1.45 29.55 6.54
N THR A 674 -1.75 30.75 6.03
CA THR A 674 -1.01 31.37 4.92
C THR A 674 -0.42 32.69 5.42
N PRO A 675 0.92 32.85 5.51
CA PRO A 675 1.53 34.09 5.91
C PRO A 675 1.44 35.13 4.78
N GLU A 676 0.88 36.29 5.06
CA GLU A 676 0.74 37.38 4.08
C GLU A 676 1.99 38.27 4.00
N THR A 677 2.77 38.35 5.07
CA THR A 677 3.99 39.16 5.16
C THR A 677 5.11 38.43 5.91
N PRO A 678 6.38 38.81 5.70
CA PRO A 678 7.49 38.31 6.51
C PRO A 678 7.36 38.71 8.00
N GLY A 679 8.02 37.96 8.87
CA GLY A 679 8.00 38.19 10.32
C GLY A 679 7.05 37.29 11.11
N LEU A 680 6.79 37.63 12.38
CA LEU A 680 6.05 36.78 13.31
C LEU A 680 4.55 37.12 13.33
N THR A 681 3.70 36.12 13.06
CA THR A 681 2.24 36.19 13.24
C THR A 681 1.81 35.41 14.48
N ASP A 682 0.84 35.95 15.22
CA ASP A 682 0.21 35.29 16.37
C ASP A 682 -1.17 34.76 15.98
N LEU A 683 -1.39 33.45 16.09
CA LEU A 683 -2.68 32.81 15.82
C LEU A 683 -3.60 32.74 17.05
N GLY A 684 -3.10 33.10 18.23
CA GLY A 684 -3.81 32.93 19.48
C GLY A 684 -4.10 31.46 19.80
N ASP A 685 -5.27 31.21 20.38
CA ASP A 685 -5.69 29.88 20.84
C ASP A 685 -6.23 29.01 19.68
N LEU A 686 -5.62 27.84 19.49
CA LEU A 686 -5.99 26.84 18.50
C LEU A 686 -6.59 25.60 19.19
N SER A 687 -7.84 25.29 18.87
CA SER A 687 -8.56 24.17 19.49
C SER A 687 -8.31 22.84 18.79
N LEU A 688 -7.75 21.88 19.51
CA LEU A 688 -7.60 20.49 19.06
C LEU A 688 -8.86 19.68 19.41
N ALA A 689 -9.57 19.16 18.40
CA ALA A 689 -10.68 18.25 18.61
C ALA A 689 -10.19 16.90 19.15
N PRO A 690 -10.95 16.20 20.02
CA PRO A 690 -10.58 14.87 20.49
C PRO A 690 -10.48 13.88 19.32
N PRO A 691 -9.68 12.81 19.45
CA PRO A 691 -9.53 11.81 18.40
C PRO A 691 -10.87 11.15 18.09
N TYR A 692 -11.17 10.97 16.79
CA TYR A 692 -12.39 10.30 16.36
C TYR A 692 -12.44 8.86 16.88
N LYS A 693 -13.49 8.54 17.63
CA LYS A 693 -13.83 7.18 18.04
C LYS A 693 -14.93 6.67 17.10
N PRO A 694 -14.67 5.61 16.31
CA PRO A 694 -15.71 4.94 15.55
C PRO A 694 -16.85 4.53 16.49
N PRO A 695 -18.12 4.72 16.09
CA PRO A 695 -19.23 4.32 16.94
C PRO A 695 -19.25 2.81 17.15
N THR A 696 -19.64 2.36 18.34
CA THR A 696 -19.83 0.92 18.60
C THR A 696 -21.02 0.38 17.80
N PHE A 697 -21.16 -0.95 17.73
CA PHE A 697 -22.32 -1.56 17.10
C PHE A 697 -23.63 -1.08 17.74
N GLU A 698 -23.68 -1.03 19.07
CA GLU A 698 -24.82 -0.55 19.85
C GLU A 698 -25.14 0.91 19.54
N GLU A 699 -24.13 1.78 19.48
CA GLU A 699 -24.32 3.19 19.11
C GLU A 699 -24.83 3.34 17.66
N ARG A 700 -24.39 2.46 16.74
CA ARG A 700 -24.90 2.43 15.35
C ARG A 700 -26.35 1.95 15.31
N VAL A 701 -26.73 0.97 16.13
CA VAL A 701 -28.11 0.52 16.29
C VAL A 701 -28.99 1.63 16.84
N ASP A 702 -28.57 2.32 17.91
CA ASP A 702 -29.32 3.44 18.48
C ASP A 702 -29.57 4.56 17.46
N ARG A 703 -28.60 4.82 16.58
CA ARG A 703 -28.75 5.80 15.49
C ARG A 703 -29.85 5.43 14.49
N LEU A 704 -30.16 4.15 14.28
CA LEU A 704 -31.28 3.73 13.42
C LEU A 704 -32.63 4.18 13.99
N PHE A 705 -32.71 4.36 15.31
CA PHE A 705 -33.93 4.75 16.03
C PHE A 705 -33.89 6.18 16.61
N ALA A 706 -32.84 6.96 16.31
CA ALA A 706 -32.65 8.31 16.87
C ALA A 706 -33.65 9.37 16.35
N ASN A 707 -34.44 9.05 15.32
CA ASN A 707 -35.43 9.98 14.77
C ASN A 707 -36.63 10.15 15.71
N LYS A 708 -36.72 11.33 16.35
CA LYS A 708 -37.74 11.67 17.34
C LYS A 708 -39.11 12.07 16.76
N LYS A 709 -39.26 12.13 15.44
CA LYS A 709 -40.56 12.40 14.80
C LYS A 709 -41.51 11.23 15.05
N THR A 710 -42.82 11.49 15.12
CA THR A 710 -43.83 10.43 15.26
C THR A 710 -43.81 9.49 14.06
N LEU A 711 -44.27 8.25 14.24
CA LEU A 711 -44.26 7.25 13.17
C LEU A 711 -45.14 7.65 11.98
N GLU A 712 -46.21 8.41 12.20
CA GLU A 712 -47.06 8.97 11.14
C GLU A 712 -46.27 9.95 10.26
N VAL A 713 -45.53 10.87 10.89
CA VAL A 713 -44.68 11.84 10.17
C VAL A 713 -43.56 11.11 9.43
N ARG A 714 -42.92 10.12 10.06
CA ARG A 714 -41.86 9.32 9.45
C ARG A 714 -42.37 8.53 8.24
N MET A 715 -43.57 7.95 8.33
CA MET A 715 -44.20 7.23 7.22
C MET A 715 -44.60 8.17 6.08
N ALA A 716 -45.13 9.35 6.38
CA ALA A 716 -45.43 10.37 5.36
C ALA A 716 -44.15 10.82 4.62
N GLU A 717 -43.07 11.08 5.36
CA GLU A 717 -41.77 11.42 4.75
C GLU A 717 -41.19 10.27 3.93
N ALA A 718 -41.38 9.02 4.38
CA ALA A 718 -40.93 7.85 3.65
C ALA A 718 -41.63 7.73 2.28
N LYS A 719 -42.95 8.00 2.21
CA LYS A 719 -43.70 8.03 0.94
C LYS A 719 -43.15 9.07 -0.04
N VAL A 720 -42.97 10.30 0.42
CA VAL A 720 -42.44 11.39 -0.41
C VAL A 720 -41.04 11.04 -0.93
N LYS A 721 -40.16 10.54 -0.06
CA LYS A 721 -38.79 10.17 -0.45
C LYS A 721 -38.77 8.97 -1.40
N ALA A 722 -39.61 7.96 -1.14
CA ALA A 722 -39.76 6.78 -1.99
C ALA A 722 -40.18 7.17 -3.41
N GLU A 723 -41.11 8.12 -3.55
CA GLU A 723 -41.53 8.64 -4.84
C GLU A 723 -40.40 9.40 -5.55
N GLN A 724 -39.77 10.35 -4.85
CA GLN A 724 -38.68 11.19 -5.41
C GLN A 724 -37.43 10.41 -5.85
N ARG A 725 -37.24 9.21 -5.29
CA ARG A 725 -36.07 8.35 -5.49
C ARG A 725 -36.43 7.04 -6.19
N ARG A 726 -37.71 6.85 -6.52
CA ARG A 726 -38.25 5.65 -7.16
C ARG A 726 -37.78 4.38 -6.43
N GLN A 727 -38.06 4.36 -5.13
CA GLN A 727 -37.81 3.24 -4.21
C GLN A 727 -39.15 2.69 -3.74
N ASN A 728 -39.22 1.39 -3.41
CA ASN A 728 -40.34 0.89 -2.61
C ASN A 728 -40.12 1.27 -1.14
N ILE A 729 -41.19 1.25 -0.34
CA ILE A 729 -41.12 1.49 1.10
C ILE A 729 -40.94 0.13 1.79
N LEU A 730 -39.96 0.02 2.66
CA LEU A 730 -39.76 -1.16 3.51
C LEU A 730 -39.93 -0.76 4.98
N VAL A 731 -40.99 -1.23 5.62
CA VAL A 731 -41.18 -1.06 7.06
C VAL A 731 -40.82 -2.36 7.76
N LEU A 732 -39.86 -2.29 8.68
CA LEU A 732 -39.45 -3.44 9.48
C LEU A 732 -39.90 -3.22 10.93
N PHE A 733 -40.71 -4.14 11.45
CA PHE A 733 -41.05 -4.22 12.87
C PHE A 733 -40.14 -5.21 13.59
N VAL A 734 -39.58 -4.80 14.71
CA VAL A 734 -38.67 -5.62 15.52
C VAL A 734 -38.87 -5.31 17.00
N ASP A 735 -38.80 -6.32 17.86
CA ASP A 735 -38.63 -6.14 19.31
C ASP A 735 -37.13 -6.13 19.61
N ARG A 736 -36.57 -4.99 20.04
CA ARG A 736 -35.13 -4.88 20.32
C ARG A 736 -34.66 -5.75 21.49
N LYS A 737 -35.58 -6.28 22.31
CA LYS A 737 -35.25 -7.08 23.49
C LYS A 737 -35.01 -8.56 23.16
N VAL A 738 -35.39 -9.01 21.97
CA VAL A 738 -35.25 -10.43 21.59
C VAL A 738 -33.93 -10.70 20.84
N PRO A 739 -33.32 -11.90 20.98
CA PRO A 739 -32.03 -12.22 20.34
C PRO A 739 -31.99 -12.04 18.82
N LEU A 740 -33.10 -12.31 18.13
CA LEU A 740 -33.21 -12.16 16.67
C LEU A 740 -33.00 -10.71 16.19
N ALA A 741 -33.27 -9.70 17.04
CA ALA A 741 -33.11 -8.30 16.66
C ALA A 741 -31.65 -7.96 16.32
N LYS A 742 -30.70 -8.54 17.05
CA LYS A 742 -29.26 -8.33 16.79
C LYS A 742 -28.89 -8.77 15.37
N GLN A 743 -29.37 -9.94 14.94
CA GLN A 743 -29.09 -10.47 13.60
C GLN A 743 -29.67 -9.60 12.48
N VAL A 744 -30.83 -8.97 12.71
CA VAL A 744 -31.38 -8.00 11.74
C VAL A 744 -30.54 -6.74 11.65
N PHE A 745 -30.00 -6.27 12.78
CA PHE A 745 -29.10 -5.13 12.78
C PHE A 745 -27.75 -5.46 12.15
N GLU A 746 -27.19 -6.64 12.39
CA GLU A 746 -26.00 -7.15 11.70
C GLU A 746 -26.26 -7.23 10.18
N LEU A 747 -27.43 -7.73 9.76
CA LEU A 747 -27.85 -7.74 8.37
C LEU A 747 -27.90 -6.33 7.75
N ARG A 748 -28.38 -5.33 8.51
CA ARG A 748 -28.46 -3.94 8.03
C ARG A 748 -27.13 -3.20 8.02
N LEU A 749 -26.31 -3.43 9.04
CA LEU A 749 -25.14 -2.61 9.37
C LEU A 749 -23.85 -3.21 8.84
N ASP A 750 -23.73 -4.54 8.85
CA ASP A 750 -22.46 -5.24 8.64
C ASP A 750 -22.51 -6.29 7.50
N ASN A 751 -23.69 -6.54 6.91
CA ASN A 751 -23.82 -7.38 5.71
C ASN A 751 -23.89 -6.54 4.42
N HIS A 752 -22.85 -6.61 3.59
CA HIS A 752 -22.73 -5.84 2.35
C HIS A 752 -23.80 -6.18 1.30
N GLU A 753 -24.15 -7.45 1.11
CA GLU A 753 -25.14 -7.85 0.08
C GLU A 753 -26.54 -7.36 0.44
N ALA A 754 -26.93 -7.50 1.71
CA ALA A 754 -28.18 -6.96 2.21
C ALA A 754 -28.21 -5.43 2.14
N MET A 755 -27.08 -4.77 2.46
CA MET A 755 -26.95 -3.31 2.33
C MET A 755 -27.20 -2.84 0.89
N LEU A 756 -26.63 -3.53 -0.11
CA LEU A 756 -26.88 -3.23 -1.53
C LEU A 756 -28.36 -3.37 -1.90
N GLN A 757 -29.05 -4.40 -1.40
CA GLN A 757 -30.48 -4.55 -1.66
C GLN A 757 -31.31 -3.44 -1.00
N LEU A 758 -30.93 -3.02 0.21
CA LEU A 758 -31.62 -1.96 0.94
C LEU A 758 -31.54 -0.59 0.26
N PHE A 759 -30.62 -0.37 -0.68
CA PHE A 759 -30.59 0.83 -1.52
C PHE A 759 -31.78 0.94 -2.47
N ASN A 760 -32.50 -0.16 -2.72
CA ASN A 760 -33.75 -0.15 -3.48
C ASN A 760 -34.97 0.29 -2.67
N TYR A 761 -34.80 0.50 -1.36
CA TYR A 761 -35.89 0.77 -0.44
C TYR A 761 -35.70 2.05 0.38
N GLN A 762 -36.77 2.83 0.50
CA GLN A 762 -36.90 3.80 1.57
C GLN A 762 -37.34 3.05 2.83
N HIS A 763 -36.37 2.73 3.68
CA HIS A 763 -36.60 1.89 4.85
C HIS A 763 -37.02 2.69 6.09
N LEU A 764 -37.89 2.09 6.90
CA LEU A 764 -38.35 2.56 8.20
C LEU A 764 -38.23 1.43 9.21
N PHE A 765 -37.29 1.56 10.15
CA PHE A 765 -37.15 0.64 11.28
C PHE A 765 -38.07 1.07 12.43
N VAL A 766 -38.90 0.15 12.90
CA VAL A 766 -39.88 0.37 13.97
C VAL A 766 -39.61 -0.60 15.10
N ASP A 767 -39.15 -0.06 16.22
CA ASP A 767 -39.08 -0.81 17.48
C ASP A 767 -40.47 -0.84 18.10
N LEU A 768 -40.89 -1.98 18.65
CA LEU A 768 -42.22 -2.14 19.26
C LEU A 768 -42.47 -1.17 20.42
N ASP A 769 -41.42 -0.77 21.13
CA ASP A 769 -41.49 0.21 22.22
C ASP A 769 -41.67 1.65 21.70
N THR A 770 -41.60 1.89 20.39
CA THR A 770 -41.81 3.21 19.80
C THR A 770 -43.29 3.60 19.92
N GLU A 771 -43.56 4.80 20.44
CA GLU A 771 -44.91 5.35 20.48
C GLU A 771 -45.57 5.35 19.08
N GLY A 772 -46.78 4.78 19.00
CA GLY A 772 -47.52 4.62 17.74
C GLY A 772 -47.23 3.33 16.96
N ALA A 773 -46.30 2.46 17.41
CA ALA A 773 -45.94 1.24 16.68
C ALA A 773 -47.15 0.32 16.42
N GLY A 774 -47.98 0.09 17.45
CA GLY A 774 -49.21 -0.70 17.32
C GLY A 774 -50.25 -0.11 16.37
N VAL A 775 -50.37 1.22 16.32
CA VAL A 775 -51.27 1.94 15.40
C VAL A 775 -50.78 1.80 13.96
N LEU A 776 -49.48 1.98 13.73
CA LEU A 776 -48.88 1.79 12.41
C LEU A 776 -49.00 0.34 11.95
N ALA A 777 -48.70 -0.64 12.82
CA ALA A 777 -48.84 -2.06 12.50
C ALA A 777 -50.28 -2.42 12.11
N SER A 778 -51.27 -1.94 12.87
CA SER A 778 -52.69 -2.13 12.57
C SER A 778 -53.07 -1.51 11.22
N THR A 779 -52.56 -0.31 10.92
CA THR A 779 -52.80 0.39 9.66
C THR A 779 -52.21 -0.37 8.46
N LEU A 780 -51.07 -1.01 8.64
CA LEU A 780 -50.38 -1.78 7.59
C LEU A 780 -50.85 -3.24 7.51
N GLY A 781 -51.69 -3.70 8.45
CA GLY A 781 -52.16 -5.08 8.54
C GLY A 781 -51.06 -6.07 8.93
N ILE A 782 -50.22 -5.69 9.90
CA ILE A 782 -49.09 -6.47 10.43
C ILE A 782 -49.42 -7.00 11.82
N SER A 783 -49.21 -8.30 12.05
CA SER A 783 -49.23 -8.86 13.41
C SER A 783 -47.96 -8.48 14.16
N LEU A 784 -48.11 -8.18 15.45
CA LEU A 784 -47.01 -7.95 16.38
C LEU A 784 -46.79 -9.13 17.32
N ASP A 785 -47.33 -10.30 16.99
CA ASP A 785 -47.08 -11.54 17.72
C ASP A 785 -45.59 -11.92 17.63
N GLU A 786 -44.99 -12.32 18.75
CA GLU A 786 -43.56 -12.66 18.84
C GLU A 786 -43.16 -13.75 17.83
N ALA A 787 -44.05 -14.70 17.55
CA ALA A 787 -43.83 -15.75 16.56
C ALA A 787 -43.70 -15.23 15.12
N GLU A 788 -44.25 -14.05 14.81
CA GLU A 788 -44.23 -13.44 13.48
C GLU A 788 -43.17 -12.34 13.33
N LEU A 789 -42.50 -11.95 14.42
CA LEU A 789 -41.45 -10.92 14.42
C LEU A 789 -40.05 -11.51 14.27
N PRO A 790 -39.07 -10.83 13.65
CA PRO A 790 -39.20 -9.55 12.97
C PRO A 790 -40.03 -9.67 11.70
N SER A 791 -40.91 -8.71 11.44
CA SER A 791 -41.79 -8.70 10.28
C SER A 791 -41.45 -7.55 9.34
N VAL A 792 -41.63 -7.80 8.05
CA VAL A 792 -41.41 -6.82 6.98
C VAL A 792 -42.71 -6.55 6.25
N TRP A 793 -42.93 -5.27 5.99
CA TRP A 793 -43.97 -4.77 5.11
C TRP A 793 -43.31 -4.02 3.96
N ILE A 794 -43.73 -4.35 2.74
CA ILE A 794 -43.26 -3.71 1.51
C ILE A 794 -44.45 -3.06 0.84
N GLY A 795 -44.31 -1.77 0.54
CA GLY A 795 -45.30 -1.00 -0.20
C GLY A 795 -44.69 -0.23 -1.36
N ASP A 796 -45.55 0.15 -2.29
CA ASP A 796 -45.17 1.06 -3.37
C ASP A 796 -44.97 2.50 -2.81
N PRO A 797 -44.45 3.45 -3.62
CA PRO A 797 -44.29 4.84 -3.18
C PRO A 797 -45.57 5.54 -2.70
N SER A 798 -46.77 5.13 -3.15
CA SER A 798 -48.04 5.66 -2.66
C SER A 798 -48.36 5.18 -1.23
N GLY A 799 -47.68 4.13 -0.80
CA GLY A 799 -47.90 3.42 0.45
C GLY A 799 -48.99 2.36 0.35
N SER A 800 -49.28 1.87 -0.86
CA SER A 800 -50.12 0.69 -1.05
C SER A 800 -49.31 -0.57 -0.83
N ARG A 801 -49.88 -1.58 -0.16
CA ARG A 801 -49.19 -2.83 0.19
C ARG A 801 -48.88 -3.64 -1.07
N ILE A 802 -47.62 -4.01 -1.25
CA ILE A 802 -47.13 -4.98 -2.25
C ILE A 802 -47.01 -6.36 -1.59
N HIS A 803 -46.32 -6.43 -0.45
CA HIS A 803 -46.05 -7.67 0.25
C HIS A 803 -45.94 -7.45 1.76
N SER A 804 -46.21 -8.47 2.56
CA SER A 804 -45.77 -8.47 3.95
C SER A 804 -45.67 -9.89 4.49
N THR A 805 -44.63 -10.15 5.28
CA THR A 805 -44.29 -11.46 5.83
C THR A 805 -43.38 -11.32 7.05
N SER A 806 -43.22 -12.39 7.83
CA SER A 806 -42.11 -12.52 8.77
C SER A 806 -40.79 -12.66 8.01
N LEU A 807 -39.70 -12.13 8.55
CA LEU A 807 -38.39 -12.36 7.97
C LEU A 807 -38.10 -13.87 7.92
N PRO A 808 -37.59 -14.39 6.78
CA PRO A 808 -37.24 -15.79 6.65
C PRO A 808 -36.30 -16.25 7.77
N ARG A 809 -36.62 -17.39 8.37
CA ARG A 809 -35.81 -18.02 9.42
C ARG A 809 -35.18 -19.31 8.94
N THR A 810 -34.15 -19.78 9.64
CA THR A 810 -33.59 -21.12 9.44
C THR A 810 -34.62 -22.19 9.83
N GLU A 811 -34.40 -23.45 9.47
CA GLU A 811 -35.32 -24.56 9.81
C GLU A 811 -35.56 -24.72 11.32
N LYS A 812 -34.58 -24.31 12.15
CA LYS A 812 -34.69 -24.31 13.61
C LYS A 812 -35.49 -23.13 14.17
N GLY A 813 -35.70 -22.08 13.37
CA GLY A 813 -36.54 -20.92 13.70
C GLY A 813 -35.94 -19.91 14.67
N ASP A 814 -34.69 -20.12 15.13
CA ASP A 814 -33.93 -19.32 16.09
C ASP A 814 -32.98 -18.30 15.44
N GLU A 815 -32.78 -18.39 14.13
CA GLU A 815 -31.88 -17.52 13.37
C GLU A 815 -32.56 -16.97 12.10
N ILE A 816 -32.15 -15.78 11.66
CA ILE A 816 -32.55 -15.19 10.38
C ILE A 816 -31.83 -15.92 9.25
N ASN A 817 -32.59 -16.38 8.26
CA ASN A 817 -32.03 -16.89 7.01
C ASN A 817 -31.64 -15.71 6.12
N VAL A 818 -30.37 -15.33 6.18
CA VAL A 818 -29.79 -14.19 5.44
C VAL A 818 -30.03 -14.30 3.94
N ALA A 819 -29.75 -15.46 3.34
CA ALA A 819 -29.88 -15.67 1.90
C ALA A 819 -31.34 -15.52 1.45
N ALA A 820 -32.29 -16.18 2.15
CA ALA A 820 -33.71 -16.05 1.83
C ALA A 820 -34.24 -14.63 2.05
N THR A 821 -33.71 -13.91 3.05
CA THR A 821 -34.06 -12.50 3.28
C THR A 821 -33.57 -11.60 2.14
N ILE A 822 -32.37 -11.84 1.62
CA ILE A 822 -31.84 -11.12 0.46
C ILE A 822 -32.68 -11.41 -0.79
N GLU A 823 -33.07 -12.66 -1.03
CA GLU A 823 -33.93 -13.01 -2.16
C GLU A 823 -35.32 -12.36 -2.05
N LEU A 824 -35.89 -12.31 -0.85
CA LEU A 824 -37.14 -11.57 -0.60
C LEU A 824 -37.01 -10.08 -0.99
N MET A 825 -35.90 -9.41 -0.64
CA MET A 825 -35.65 -8.02 -1.02
C MET A 825 -35.36 -7.84 -2.52
N LYS A 826 -34.79 -8.85 -3.19
CA LYS A 826 -34.58 -8.78 -4.65
C LYS A 826 -35.92 -8.85 -5.40
N GLU A 827 -36.80 -9.76 -4.96
CA GLU A 827 -38.10 -10.00 -5.61
C GLU A 827 -38.95 -8.73 -5.72
N TYR A 828 -38.89 -7.85 -4.73
CA TYR A 828 -39.70 -6.63 -4.67
C TYR A 828 -38.91 -5.35 -4.92
N THR A 829 -37.79 -5.42 -5.65
CA THR A 829 -37.03 -4.26 -6.09
C THR A 829 -37.76 -3.56 -7.25
N PRO A 830 -37.83 -2.20 -7.27
CA PRO A 830 -38.39 -1.49 -8.43
C PRO A 830 -37.60 -1.76 -9.71
N GLU A 831 -38.30 -2.04 -10.81
CA GLU A 831 -37.69 -2.21 -12.14
C GLU A 831 -36.86 -0.98 -12.54
N PRO A 832 -35.61 -1.11 -12.98
CA PRO A 832 -34.79 0.02 -13.35
C PRO A 832 -35.31 0.74 -14.60
N LEU A 833 -35.08 2.06 -14.68
CA LEU A 833 -35.32 2.84 -15.90
C LEU A 833 -34.13 2.71 -16.87
N ASP A 834 -34.36 3.06 -18.14
CA ASP A 834 -33.28 3.24 -19.13
C ASP A 834 -32.84 4.71 -19.16
N GLY A 835 -31.59 4.95 -18.77
CA GLY A 835 -31.01 6.30 -18.74
C GLY A 835 -30.95 6.98 -20.11
N ARG A 836 -30.88 6.20 -21.21
CA ARG A 836 -30.83 6.73 -22.59
C ARG A 836 -32.19 7.29 -22.99
N ASP A 837 -33.24 6.57 -22.64
CA ASP A 837 -34.62 7.04 -22.86
C ASP A 837 -34.89 8.30 -22.03
N LEU A 838 -34.51 8.31 -20.75
CA LEU A 838 -34.65 9.48 -19.88
C LEU A 838 -33.91 10.72 -20.41
N LEU A 839 -32.66 10.55 -20.86
CA LEU A 839 -31.89 11.64 -21.45
C LEU A 839 -32.55 12.18 -22.73
N ARG A 840 -32.99 11.29 -23.61
CA ARG A 840 -33.69 11.66 -24.85
C ARG A 840 -34.97 12.46 -24.56
N GLU A 841 -35.76 12.01 -23.60
CA GLU A 841 -37.01 12.68 -23.19
C GLU A 841 -36.74 14.05 -22.58
N ALA A 842 -35.78 14.15 -21.67
CA ALA A 842 -35.40 15.42 -21.05
C ALA A 842 -34.92 16.45 -22.09
N LEU A 843 -34.12 16.03 -23.08
CA LEU A 843 -33.67 16.90 -24.17
C LEU A 843 -34.81 17.33 -25.08
N ALA A 844 -35.73 16.42 -25.41
CA ALA A 844 -36.91 16.75 -26.20
C ALA A 844 -37.82 17.76 -25.49
N GLU A 845 -38.06 17.59 -24.19
CA GLU A 845 -38.82 18.54 -23.37
C GLU A 845 -38.10 19.89 -23.23
N ALA A 846 -36.77 19.87 -23.05
CA ALA A 846 -35.95 21.08 -22.99
C ALA A 846 -36.09 21.90 -24.28
N LYS A 847 -36.07 21.23 -25.43
CA LYS A 847 -36.29 21.86 -26.74
C LYS A 847 -37.71 22.44 -26.88
N ALA A 848 -38.74 21.71 -26.47
CA ALA A 848 -40.13 22.15 -26.58
C ALA A 848 -40.47 23.33 -25.65
N SER A 849 -39.87 23.37 -24.46
CA SER A 849 -40.15 24.37 -23.42
C SER A 849 -39.15 25.53 -23.37
N ASN A 850 -38.18 25.53 -24.29
CA ASN A 850 -37.04 26.45 -24.30
C ASN A 850 -36.34 26.51 -22.93
N ARG A 851 -35.99 25.32 -22.42
CA ARG A 851 -35.25 25.09 -21.17
C ARG A 851 -33.93 24.37 -21.46
N ARG A 852 -33.15 24.16 -20.40
CA ARG A 852 -31.88 23.43 -20.35
C ARG A 852 -32.04 22.20 -19.46
N VAL A 853 -31.12 21.25 -19.54
CA VAL A 853 -31.18 20.04 -18.71
C VAL A 853 -30.07 20.08 -17.67
N ILE A 854 -30.44 20.02 -16.39
CA ILE A 854 -29.52 19.71 -15.29
C ILE A 854 -29.45 18.20 -15.20
N VAL A 855 -28.32 17.61 -15.59
CA VAL A 855 -28.05 16.18 -15.40
C VAL A 855 -27.33 16.02 -14.07
N GLN A 856 -27.94 15.28 -13.15
CA GLN A 856 -27.38 14.97 -11.83
C GLN A 856 -27.05 13.48 -11.77
N GLU A 857 -25.76 13.14 -11.66
CA GLU A 857 -25.35 11.81 -11.22
C GLU A 857 -25.68 11.66 -9.73
N THR A 858 -26.39 10.59 -9.38
CA THR A 858 -26.94 10.41 -8.04
C THR A 858 -27.01 8.95 -7.66
N ALA A 859 -27.19 8.69 -6.37
CA ALA A 859 -27.52 7.37 -5.86
C ALA A 859 -28.35 7.48 -4.58
N THR A 860 -29.12 6.43 -4.26
CA THR A 860 -29.98 6.39 -3.06
C THR A 860 -29.21 6.22 -1.75
N TRP A 861 -27.94 5.83 -1.82
CA TRP A 861 -27.03 5.74 -0.67
C TRP A 861 -26.30 7.06 -0.37
N CYS A 862 -26.39 8.04 -1.27
CA CYS A 862 -25.61 9.27 -1.23
C CYS A 862 -26.34 10.39 -0.44
N GLY A 863 -25.85 10.67 0.77
CA GLY A 863 -26.37 11.75 1.62
C GLY A 863 -26.36 13.14 0.97
N PRO A 864 -25.21 13.63 0.44
CA PRO A 864 -25.15 14.91 -0.26
C PRO A 864 -26.09 14.99 -1.49
N CYS A 865 -26.32 13.88 -2.18
CA CYS A 865 -27.26 13.82 -3.31
C CYS A 865 -28.69 14.08 -2.84
N HIS A 866 -29.07 13.55 -1.67
CA HIS A 866 -30.36 13.84 -1.04
C HIS A 866 -30.47 15.32 -0.65
N MET A 867 -29.41 15.91 -0.09
CA MET A 867 -29.39 17.33 0.26
C MET A 867 -29.62 18.22 -0.96
N LEU A 868 -28.98 17.90 -2.09
CA LEU A 868 -29.17 18.63 -3.34
C LEU A 868 -30.60 18.45 -3.88
N ALA A 869 -31.12 17.22 -3.88
CA ALA A 869 -32.48 16.94 -4.32
C ALA A 869 -33.53 17.68 -3.48
N ASP A 870 -33.40 17.66 -2.15
CA ASP A 870 -34.31 18.35 -1.23
C ASP A 870 -34.24 19.87 -1.41
N TYR A 871 -33.03 20.42 -1.63
CA TYR A 871 -32.84 21.83 -1.94
C TYR A 871 -33.51 22.21 -3.27
N LEU A 872 -33.29 21.44 -4.33
CA LEU A 872 -33.91 21.70 -5.64
C LEU A 872 -35.43 21.62 -5.52
N GLU A 873 -35.99 20.59 -4.87
CA GLU A 873 -37.44 20.48 -4.71
C GLU A 873 -38.04 21.71 -3.98
N LYS A 874 -37.39 22.16 -2.91
CA LYS A 874 -37.84 23.35 -2.15
C LYS A 874 -37.83 24.64 -2.96
N HIS A 875 -36.98 24.72 -3.99
CA HIS A 875 -36.81 25.90 -4.84
C HIS A 875 -37.30 25.70 -6.29
N ARG A 876 -38.13 24.66 -6.50
CA ARG A 876 -38.64 24.23 -7.81
C ARG A 876 -39.21 25.34 -8.66
N GLU A 877 -40.12 26.14 -8.10
CA GLU A 877 -40.75 27.28 -8.80
C GLU A 877 -39.75 28.34 -9.31
N THR A 878 -38.55 28.39 -8.71
CA THR A 878 -37.49 29.31 -9.14
C THR A 878 -36.66 28.70 -10.26
N TRP A 879 -36.01 27.55 -10.04
CA TRP A 879 -35.06 27.01 -11.02
C TRP A 879 -35.73 26.38 -12.25
N GLU A 880 -36.95 25.83 -12.13
CA GLU A 880 -37.66 25.21 -13.28
C GLU A 880 -38.05 26.22 -14.36
N LYS A 881 -37.93 27.52 -14.08
CA LYS A 881 -38.02 28.57 -15.10
C LYS A 881 -37.07 28.29 -16.26
N ASP A 882 -35.88 27.77 -16.00
CA ASP A 882 -34.86 27.55 -17.03
C ASP A 882 -34.42 26.11 -17.21
N TYR A 883 -34.63 25.25 -16.22
CA TYR A 883 -34.05 23.92 -16.24
C TYR A 883 -35.07 22.80 -16.06
N ILE A 884 -34.72 21.63 -16.58
CA ILE A 884 -35.34 20.34 -16.33
C ILE A 884 -34.31 19.51 -15.56
N LEU A 885 -34.70 18.89 -14.45
CA LEU A 885 -33.80 18.03 -13.68
C LEU A 885 -33.89 16.59 -14.20
N LEU A 886 -32.78 16.08 -14.71
CA LEU A 886 -32.59 14.67 -15.05
C LEU A 886 -31.70 14.02 -14.00
N LYS A 887 -32.26 13.08 -13.23
CA LYS A 887 -31.49 12.28 -12.26
C LYS A 887 -31.00 10.99 -12.91
N MET A 888 -29.68 10.84 -12.97
CA MET A 888 -29.01 9.63 -13.43
C MET A 888 -28.60 8.82 -12.20
N ASP A 889 -29.53 7.96 -11.76
CA ASP A 889 -29.34 7.06 -10.62
C ASP A 889 -28.49 5.86 -11.02
N ASP A 890 -27.58 5.40 -10.16
CA ASP A 890 -26.67 4.27 -10.42
C ASP A 890 -27.39 2.94 -10.68
N ARG A 891 -28.66 2.83 -10.28
CA ARG A 891 -29.52 1.67 -10.55
C ARG A 891 -30.10 1.65 -11.97
N TRP A 892 -30.08 2.76 -12.70
CA TRP A 892 -30.64 2.82 -14.07
C TRP A 892 -29.73 2.11 -15.07
N THR A 893 -30.34 1.42 -16.02
CA THR A 893 -29.60 0.80 -17.12
C THR A 893 -29.01 1.89 -18.01
N GLY A 894 -27.75 1.75 -18.41
CA GLY A 894 -27.04 2.74 -19.25
C GLY A 894 -26.64 4.04 -18.56
N ALA A 895 -27.00 4.28 -17.28
CA ALA A 895 -26.66 5.51 -16.56
C ALA A 895 -25.14 5.73 -16.48
N ASN A 896 -24.38 4.73 -16.02
CA ASN A 896 -22.92 4.84 -15.89
C ASN A 896 -22.24 5.14 -17.23
N GLU A 897 -22.66 4.48 -18.31
CA GLU A 897 -22.12 4.73 -19.66
C GLU A 897 -22.40 6.16 -20.13
N ILE A 898 -23.60 6.69 -19.86
CA ILE A 898 -23.94 8.08 -20.18
C ILE A 898 -23.07 9.03 -19.37
N MET A 899 -22.93 8.80 -18.06
CA MET A 899 -22.12 9.64 -17.20
C MET A 899 -20.65 9.62 -17.59
N ASP A 900 -20.09 8.45 -17.94
CA ASP A 900 -18.71 8.30 -18.43
C ASP A 900 -18.45 9.07 -19.75
N ASN A 901 -19.49 9.36 -20.53
CA ASN A 901 -19.39 10.14 -21.76
C ASN A 901 -19.52 11.66 -21.53
N ILE A 902 -20.22 12.07 -20.47
CA ILE A 902 -20.49 13.50 -20.16
C ILE A 902 -19.45 14.05 -19.19
N GLU A 903 -19.03 13.24 -18.21
CA GLU A 903 -17.97 13.55 -17.27
C GLU A 903 -16.61 13.17 -17.87
N ASP A 904 -15.57 13.98 -17.63
CA ASP A 904 -14.21 13.57 -17.99
C ASP A 904 -13.78 12.42 -17.07
N PRO A 905 -13.53 11.20 -17.58
CA PRO A 905 -13.18 10.04 -16.74
C PRO A 905 -11.92 10.25 -15.91
N LYS A 906 -11.05 11.19 -16.31
CA LYS A 906 -9.82 11.55 -15.57
C LYS A 906 -10.10 12.44 -14.36
N ASN A 907 -11.27 13.07 -14.32
CA ASN A 907 -11.68 14.05 -13.31
C ASN A 907 -12.94 13.62 -12.56
N ARG A 908 -13.21 12.31 -12.56
CA ARG A 908 -14.43 11.76 -11.96
C ARG A 908 -14.48 12.05 -10.47
N GLY A 909 -15.46 12.87 -10.06
CA GLY A 909 -15.63 13.32 -8.69
C GLY A 909 -16.52 12.40 -7.86
N GLY A 910 -16.72 12.71 -6.57
CA GLY A 910 -17.74 12.03 -5.76
C GLY A 910 -19.15 12.55 -6.13
N VAL A 911 -20.20 11.74 -5.98
CA VAL A 911 -21.59 12.18 -6.23
C VAL A 911 -22.13 13.07 -5.09
N PRO A 912 -23.03 14.04 -5.35
CA PRO A 912 -23.65 14.32 -6.64
C PRO A 912 -22.70 15.07 -7.57
N TRP A 913 -22.61 14.63 -8.82
CA TRP A 913 -21.98 15.38 -9.90
C TRP A 913 -23.06 15.97 -10.80
N VAL A 914 -22.87 17.20 -11.27
CA VAL A 914 -23.89 17.94 -12.02
C VAL A 914 -23.30 18.55 -13.29
N ALA A 915 -23.99 18.35 -14.41
CA ALA A 915 -23.77 19.07 -15.66
C ALA A 915 -25.04 19.83 -16.07
N ILE A 916 -24.86 20.98 -16.72
CA ILE A 916 -25.94 21.70 -17.40
C ILE A 916 -25.74 21.55 -18.90
N LEU A 917 -26.70 20.91 -19.57
CA LEU A 917 -26.72 20.70 -21.01
C LEU A 917 -27.67 21.67 -21.69
N ASP A 918 -27.35 22.04 -22.92
CA ASP A 918 -28.32 22.65 -23.82
C ASP A 918 -29.35 21.65 -24.37
N SER A 919 -30.33 22.16 -25.12
CA SER A 919 -31.44 21.36 -25.67
C SER A 919 -31.00 20.36 -26.74
N ASP A 920 -29.77 20.46 -27.24
CA ASP A 920 -29.19 19.52 -28.21
C ASP A 920 -28.17 18.57 -27.53
N GLY A 921 -28.05 18.63 -26.19
CA GLY A 921 -27.23 17.73 -25.38
C GLY A 921 -25.78 18.19 -25.19
N LYS A 922 -25.42 19.41 -25.61
CA LYS A 922 -24.06 19.93 -25.42
C LYS A 922 -23.90 20.49 -24.00
N MET A 923 -22.83 20.08 -23.32
CA MET A 923 -22.49 20.60 -21.99
C MET A 923 -22.09 22.08 -22.04
N LEU A 924 -22.73 22.89 -21.22
CA LEU A 924 -22.47 24.32 -21.04
C LEU A 924 -21.53 24.57 -19.86
N THR A 925 -21.75 23.87 -18.75
CA THR A 925 -20.97 23.98 -17.51
C THR A 925 -21.18 22.74 -16.62
N ASN A 926 -20.33 22.55 -15.62
CA ASN A 926 -20.43 21.44 -14.67
C ASN A 926 -19.94 21.83 -13.26
N SER A 927 -20.12 20.91 -12.33
CA SER A 927 -19.83 21.08 -10.90
C SER A 927 -18.35 20.91 -10.54
N ASN A 928 -17.44 20.67 -11.49
CA ASN A 928 -16.01 20.65 -11.20
C ASN A 928 -15.47 22.10 -11.16
N SER A 929 -15.01 22.51 -9.98
CA SER A 929 -14.23 23.73 -9.80
C SER A 929 -12.73 23.43 -9.90
N SER A 930 -11.87 24.43 -9.66
CA SER A 930 -10.41 24.21 -9.52
C SER A 930 -10.07 23.17 -8.45
N ASP A 931 -10.95 23.03 -7.46
CA ASP A 931 -10.76 22.20 -6.26
C ASP A 931 -11.44 20.81 -6.45
N GLY A 932 -11.93 20.51 -7.66
CA GLY A 932 -12.68 19.30 -7.99
C GLY A 932 -14.20 19.48 -7.90
N ASN A 933 -14.94 18.36 -7.89
CA ASN A 933 -16.40 18.39 -7.82
C ASN A 933 -16.89 19.05 -6.51
N ILE A 934 -17.77 20.04 -6.62
CA ILE A 934 -18.31 20.76 -5.46
C ILE A 934 -19.36 19.97 -4.66
N GLY A 935 -19.88 18.85 -5.21
CA GLY A 935 -20.91 18.04 -4.55
C GLY A 935 -22.19 18.84 -4.23
N PHE A 936 -22.74 18.67 -3.03
CA PHE A 936 -23.73 19.61 -2.51
C PHE A 936 -23.05 20.93 -2.14
N PRO A 937 -23.47 22.10 -2.67
CA PRO A 937 -22.76 23.36 -2.46
C PRO A 937 -22.89 23.87 -1.01
N SER A 938 -22.03 23.37 -0.10
CA SER A 938 -22.05 23.72 1.33
C SER A 938 -20.95 24.69 1.76
N SER A 939 -19.87 24.82 0.98
CA SER A 939 -18.77 25.76 1.23
C SER A 939 -18.99 27.09 0.52
N GLU A 940 -18.33 28.16 0.96
CA GLU A 940 -18.45 29.47 0.28
C GLU A 940 -17.99 29.41 -1.17
N LYS A 941 -16.85 28.75 -1.44
CA LYS A 941 -16.35 28.48 -2.79
C LYS A 941 -17.34 27.65 -3.61
N GLY A 942 -17.87 26.56 -3.04
CA GLY A 942 -18.82 25.68 -3.72
C GLY A 942 -20.12 26.39 -4.08
N ILE A 943 -20.67 27.19 -3.17
CA ILE A 943 -21.84 28.04 -3.43
C ILE A 943 -21.53 29.06 -4.54
N ALA A 944 -20.35 29.68 -4.52
CA ALA A 944 -19.95 30.63 -5.55
C ALA A 944 -19.88 29.95 -6.93
N HIS A 945 -19.25 28.79 -7.03
CA HIS A 945 -19.15 28.02 -8.28
C HIS A 945 -20.52 27.60 -8.81
N PHE A 946 -21.39 27.06 -7.95
CA PHE A 946 -22.75 26.68 -8.34
C PHE A 946 -23.57 27.88 -8.84
N MET A 947 -23.40 29.06 -8.22
CA MET A 947 -24.05 30.28 -8.70
C MET A 947 -23.51 30.76 -10.04
N THR A 948 -22.21 30.60 -10.30
CA THR A 948 -21.61 30.86 -11.62
C THR A 948 -22.22 29.94 -12.67
N MET A 949 -22.33 28.64 -12.40
CA MET A 949 -22.96 27.69 -13.32
C MET A 949 -24.37 28.14 -13.73
N LEU A 950 -25.21 28.50 -12.75
CA LEU A 950 -26.57 28.97 -13.01
C LEU A 950 -26.59 30.34 -13.71
N ASN A 951 -25.67 31.24 -13.37
CA ASN A 951 -25.61 32.56 -13.97
C ASN A 951 -25.23 32.50 -15.46
N ASP A 952 -24.31 31.60 -15.81
CA ASP A 952 -23.74 31.50 -17.15
C ASP A 952 -24.63 30.69 -18.11
N SER A 953 -25.54 29.88 -17.58
CA SER A 953 -26.42 29.00 -18.37
C SER A 953 -27.91 29.38 -18.36
N LYS A 954 -28.31 30.39 -17.58
CA LYS A 954 -29.72 30.84 -17.49
C LYS A 954 -30.28 31.38 -18.80
N ILE A 955 -31.60 31.32 -18.93
CA ILE A 955 -32.40 31.90 -20.02
C ILE A 955 -33.33 33.00 -19.49
N ARG A 956 -34.08 32.72 -18.41
CA ARG A 956 -35.16 33.56 -17.83
C ARG A 956 -34.94 33.92 -16.36
N LEU A 957 -34.04 33.24 -15.64
CA LEU A 957 -33.75 33.56 -14.24
C LEU A 957 -33.24 35.00 -14.07
N THR A 958 -33.83 35.74 -13.12
CA THR A 958 -33.37 37.11 -12.79
C THR A 958 -32.23 37.11 -11.77
N LYS A 959 -31.68 38.30 -11.48
CA LYS A 959 -30.69 38.44 -10.39
C LYS A 959 -31.31 38.11 -9.03
N GLU A 960 -32.57 38.46 -8.82
CA GLU A 960 -33.34 38.19 -7.60
C GLU A 960 -33.59 36.69 -7.43
N ASP A 961 -33.88 35.98 -8.52
CA ASP A 961 -34.00 34.51 -8.52
C ASP A 961 -32.68 33.85 -8.08
N LEU A 962 -31.55 34.27 -8.67
CA LEU A 962 -30.22 33.77 -8.29
C LEU A 962 -29.86 34.10 -6.82
N GLN A 963 -30.23 35.28 -6.30
CA GLN A 963 -30.06 35.59 -4.88
C GLN A 963 -30.92 34.72 -3.98
N THR A 964 -32.15 34.41 -4.39
CA THR A 964 -33.05 33.52 -3.65
C THR A 964 -32.45 32.12 -3.54
N LEU A 965 -31.94 31.58 -4.64
CA LEU A 965 -31.22 30.30 -4.67
C LEU A 965 -29.96 30.35 -3.77
N LYS A 966 -29.16 31.42 -3.85
CA LYS A 966 -27.95 31.59 -3.03
C LYS A 966 -28.24 31.66 -1.53
N ILE A 967 -29.28 32.39 -1.14
CA ILE A 967 -29.71 32.49 0.26
C ILE A 967 -30.21 31.13 0.77
N GLY A 968 -30.90 30.37 -0.08
CA GLY A 968 -31.37 29.02 0.24
C GLY A 968 -30.22 28.09 0.66
N LEU A 969 -29.08 28.13 -0.04
CA LEU A 969 -27.91 27.31 0.28
C LEU A 969 -27.18 27.73 1.57
N LYS A 970 -27.30 28.99 1.98
CA LYS A 970 -26.67 29.51 3.22
C LYS A 970 -27.45 29.17 4.49
N LYS A 971 -28.74 28.87 4.37
CA LYS A 971 -29.59 28.49 5.50
C LYS A 971 -29.44 26.98 5.74
N LYS A 972 -28.62 26.62 6.72
CA LYS A 972 -28.45 25.23 7.17
C LYS A 972 -29.73 24.67 7.77
#